data_AF-A0A932KF97-F1
#
_entry.id   AF-A0A932KF97-F1
#
_cell.length_a   1.000
_cell.length_b   1.000
_cell.length_c   1.000
_cell.angle_alpha   90.00
_cell.angle_beta   90.00
_cell.angle_gamma   90.00
#
_symmetry.space_group_name_H-M   'P 1'
#
loop_
_entity.id
_entity.type
_entity.pdbx_description
1 polymer ?
#
loop_
_entity_poly.entity_id
_entity_poly.type
_entity_poly.pdbx_seq_one_letter_code
_entity_poly.pdbx_strand_id
1 'polypeptide(L)'
;MRFLGPTPPKGSPLGPAPSEESSTEPLLRKIGEGLTPGKGVQHRIKQRLERKMMVPRLLAEAKRSIEPSESVSQRVWSSIRSSIEPVGALSVFDHLRDLLTPTEEIAAYLKQRITMRLEPSYAPAYARRIKWVAAFVLVVIAVRMSPLLFLAPSTVAESPLILLPTKGEVSVLIGGLWQPVSKELRFTKSALIQTHEGEATLVLHDDGVIRLAPGTTVALHDTSDRPEEPEHDSTLTLHAGEIWVQGLVPGHLQGLSVFTSQGKILVHEGSFSVKEGDPVAVRVWDRSADVLRGDKEMPLVAGEGLDLTSAEAVYVNEIAADRYDEQWVSQNLRRDAVHRREIAQLQHDRRAALAGILPTSSLYTMKRVAEKVDILFTFGEEAKTQKILAQANTRLNEAAALIAEGHEDASLPLQEYKDTVVEIATGSGKGTLVQFLIEQQLRAATADVAAVLPDDPAYLIKETVYATSAAVPGSFIDLEDLEGVLLVDTLALLMRSVEEGDVGSAKETFGQLKPYLTAMGTGAVSLSPEMKKEAEASLSTFAVALDAYEEDVGGIDPEFLKDIEPYLPKSAVAAATVAALSEQELDTLVMQILNRIFTYKLPRSRWNQLMLEFRSLDGHPNQAQILRKLYRELPENGLARYVPSEFERLREEKGTEELEGGQL
;
A
#
# COMPACT_ATOMS: atom_id res chain seq x y z
N MET A 1 -53.27 34.36 36.27
CA MET A 1 -54.30 34.34 35.20
C MET A 1 -54.27 32.92 34.63
N ARG A 2 -55.17 32.00 35.01
CA ARG A 2 -56.58 31.79 34.55
C ARG A 2 -56.64 31.65 33.02
N PHE A 3 -57.23 30.63 32.38
CA PHE A 3 -58.11 29.53 32.81
C PHE A 3 -58.42 28.59 31.60
N LEU A 4 -58.71 27.32 31.89
CA LEU A 4 -59.75 26.40 31.31
C LEU A 4 -59.61 25.75 29.92
N GLY A 5 -59.78 24.42 29.92
CA GLY A 5 -60.17 23.57 28.78
C GLY A 5 -61.65 23.72 28.36
N PRO A 6 -62.23 22.79 27.55
CA PRO A 6 -62.58 21.45 28.05
C PRO A 6 -62.53 20.27 27.04
N THR A 7 -62.68 19.06 27.59
CA THR A 7 -62.90 17.72 26.97
C THR A 7 -64.39 17.49 26.55
N PRO A 8 -64.83 16.26 26.16
CA PRO A 8 -64.94 15.67 24.80
C PRO A 8 -66.41 15.33 24.42
N PRO A 9 -66.67 14.51 23.37
CA PRO A 9 -67.55 13.36 23.60
C PRO A 9 -67.11 12.01 22.97
N LYS A 10 -67.76 10.97 23.50
CA LYS A 10 -67.58 9.51 23.39
C LYS A 10 -67.92 8.90 22.03
N GLY A 11 -67.34 7.71 21.76
CA GLY A 11 -68.03 6.62 21.04
C GLY A 11 -67.12 5.64 20.27
N SER A 12 -66.78 4.48 20.86
CA SER A 12 -66.35 3.23 20.18
C SER A 12 -67.54 2.55 19.45
N PRO A 13 -67.45 1.36 18.78
CA PRO A 13 -66.31 0.49 18.43
C PRO A 13 -66.33 -0.09 16.97
N LEU A 14 -65.30 -0.85 16.55
CA LEU A 14 -65.35 -2.12 15.77
C LEU A 14 -64.16 -2.32 14.79
N GLY A 15 -63.49 -3.49 14.90
CA GLY A 15 -63.00 -4.27 13.76
C GLY A 15 -61.52 -4.14 13.36
N PRO A 16 -60.75 -5.25 13.24
CA PRO A 16 -59.34 -5.23 12.83
C PRO A 16 -59.12 -5.56 11.34
N ALA A 17 -57.86 -5.31 10.90
CA ALA A 17 -57.15 -5.74 9.67
C ALA A 17 -57.05 -4.71 8.53
N PRO A 18 -56.04 -4.77 7.63
CA PRO A 18 -54.71 -5.41 7.67
C PRO A 18 -53.54 -4.45 7.30
N SER A 19 -52.33 -5.00 7.33
CA SER A 19 -51.02 -4.51 6.90
C SER A 19 -50.97 -3.59 5.66
N GLU A 20 -50.32 -2.44 5.81
CA GLU A 20 -49.82 -1.60 4.71
C GLU A 20 -48.50 -2.19 4.15
N GLU A 21 -48.59 -2.87 3.02
CA GLU A 21 -47.45 -3.10 2.12
C GLU A 21 -47.56 -2.16 0.91
N SER A 22 -46.50 -1.37 0.72
CA SER A 22 -45.87 -1.05 -0.57
C SER A 22 -46.79 -0.91 -1.80
N SER A 23 -47.25 0.30 -2.07
CA SER A 23 -48.05 0.64 -3.27
C SER A 23 -47.24 1.35 -4.38
N THR A 24 -45.95 1.05 -4.54
CA THR A 24 -45.07 1.70 -5.54
C THR A 24 -44.74 0.87 -6.78
N GLU A 25 -44.97 -0.45 -6.79
CA GLU A 25 -44.61 -1.31 -7.94
C GLU A 25 -45.46 -1.14 -9.23
N PRO A 26 -46.80 -0.92 -9.19
CA PRO A 26 -47.58 -0.88 -10.42
C PRO A 26 -47.38 0.42 -11.23
N LEU A 27 -46.85 1.47 -10.60
CA LEU A 27 -46.50 2.74 -11.24
C LEU A 27 -45.16 2.66 -11.97
N LEU A 28 -44.16 1.98 -11.41
CA LEU A 28 -42.86 1.78 -12.05
C LEU A 28 -42.95 0.82 -13.25
N ARG A 29 -43.82 -0.20 -13.17
CA ARG A 29 -44.04 -1.14 -14.28
C ARG A 29 -44.73 -0.48 -15.49
N LYS A 30 -45.62 0.49 -15.26
CA LYS A 30 -46.25 1.29 -16.33
C LYS A 30 -45.31 2.32 -16.98
N ILE A 31 -44.26 2.74 -16.30
CA ILE A 31 -43.24 3.65 -16.86
C ILE A 31 -42.22 2.87 -17.69
N GLY A 32 -41.88 1.63 -17.30
CA GLY A 32 -40.98 0.74 -18.06
C GLY A 32 -41.51 0.31 -19.44
N GLU A 33 -42.82 0.11 -19.58
CA GLU A 33 -43.44 -0.28 -20.86
C GLU A 33 -43.58 0.90 -21.86
N GLY A 34 -43.45 2.14 -21.41
CA GLY A 34 -43.50 3.34 -22.26
C GLY A 34 -42.14 3.78 -22.85
N LEU A 35 -41.03 3.28 -22.31
CA LEU A 35 -39.67 3.75 -22.65
C LEU A 35 -38.88 2.81 -23.57
N THR A 36 -39.40 1.62 -23.87
CA THR A 36 -38.77 0.72 -24.85
C THR A 36 -39.42 0.91 -26.23
N PRO A 37 -38.70 1.48 -27.22
CA PRO A 37 -39.27 1.66 -28.56
C PRO A 37 -39.61 0.28 -29.16
N GLY A 38 -40.84 0.12 -29.67
CA GLY A 38 -41.30 -1.14 -30.23
C GLY A 38 -40.38 -1.67 -31.34
N LYS A 39 -40.35 -3.00 -31.54
CA LYS A 39 -39.41 -3.70 -32.43
C LYS A 39 -39.30 -3.11 -33.85
N GLY A 40 -40.39 -2.54 -34.39
CA GLY A 40 -40.39 -1.86 -35.69
C GLY A 40 -39.67 -0.50 -35.71
N VAL A 41 -39.62 0.21 -34.57
CA VAL A 41 -38.86 1.45 -34.39
C VAL A 41 -37.39 1.14 -34.17
N GLN A 42 -37.07 0.11 -33.37
CA GLN A 42 -35.70 -0.38 -33.21
C GLN A 42 -35.10 -0.84 -34.55
N HIS A 43 -35.86 -1.55 -35.38
CA HIS A 43 -35.37 -1.96 -36.70
C HIS A 43 -35.16 -0.76 -37.64
N ARG A 44 -36.03 0.25 -37.58
CA ARG A 44 -35.86 1.52 -38.31
C ARG A 44 -34.64 2.30 -37.82
N ILE A 45 -34.38 2.33 -36.51
CA ILE A 45 -33.21 2.97 -35.91
C ILE A 45 -31.94 2.23 -36.31
N LYS A 46 -31.94 0.88 -36.26
CA LYS A 46 -30.81 0.04 -36.66
C LYS A 46 -30.49 0.18 -38.16
N GLN A 47 -31.50 0.18 -39.03
CA GLN A 47 -31.31 0.47 -40.46
C GLN A 47 -30.83 1.91 -40.71
N ARG A 48 -31.24 2.88 -39.88
CA ARG A 48 -30.77 4.28 -39.97
C ARG A 48 -29.32 4.42 -39.46
N LEU A 49 -28.91 3.60 -38.50
CA LEU A 49 -27.54 3.50 -37.98
C LEU A 49 -26.62 2.79 -38.98
N GLU A 50 -27.04 1.66 -39.55
CA GLU A 50 -26.29 0.94 -40.59
C GLU A 50 -26.13 1.79 -41.86
N ARG A 51 -27.16 2.55 -42.26
CA ARG A 51 -27.04 3.57 -43.33
C ARG A 51 -26.16 4.76 -42.95
N LYS A 52 -25.98 5.07 -41.67
CA LYS A 52 -25.05 6.11 -41.20
C LYS A 52 -23.61 5.60 -41.12
N MET A 53 -23.39 4.31 -40.86
CA MET A 53 -22.06 3.70 -40.79
C MET A 53 -21.49 3.34 -42.17
N MET A 54 -22.32 3.17 -43.21
CA MET A 54 -21.87 2.90 -44.59
C MET A 54 -21.74 4.14 -45.50
N VAL A 55 -21.30 5.31 -44.99
CA VAL A 55 -21.01 6.48 -45.84
C VAL A 55 -19.60 7.01 -45.63
N PRO A 56 -18.59 6.52 -46.38
CA PRO A 56 -17.23 7.06 -46.35
C PRO A 56 -17.09 8.44 -47.02
N ARG A 57 -18.14 8.96 -47.67
CA ARG A 57 -18.06 10.19 -48.48
C ARG A 57 -18.41 11.48 -47.73
N LEU A 58 -19.26 11.43 -46.70
CA LEU A 58 -19.64 12.62 -45.93
C LEU A 58 -18.57 13.05 -44.91
N LEU A 59 -17.77 12.11 -44.37
CA LEU A 59 -16.63 12.47 -43.51
C LEU A 59 -15.48 13.11 -44.31
N ALA A 60 -15.31 12.75 -45.58
CA ALA A 60 -14.34 13.41 -46.46
C ALA A 60 -14.81 14.82 -46.88
N GLU A 61 -16.11 15.04 -47.05
CA GLU A 61 -16.68 16.38 -47.30
C GLU A 61 -16.75 17.25 -46.03
N ALA A 62 -17.03 16.65 -44.85
CA ALA A 62 -16.97 17.36 -43.57
C ALA A 62 -15.52 17.74 -43.18
N LYS A 63 -14.54 16.89 -43.50
CA LYS A 63 -13.12 17.23 -43.31
C LYS A 63 -12.70 18.39 -44.22
N ARG A 64 -13.23 18.47 -45.45
CA ARG A 64 -13.03 19.61 -46.36
C ARG A 64 -13.79 20.88 -45.99
N SER A 65 -14.90 20.79 -45.23
CA SER A 65 -15.64 21.96 -44.76
C SER A 65 -15.19 22.47 -43.39
N ILE A 66 -14.39 21.69 -42.66
CA ILE A 66 -13.79 22.05 -41.37
C ILE A 66 -12.30 22.45 -41.52
N GLU A 67 -11.63 22.11 -42.62
CA GLU A 67 -10.31 22.67 -42.95
C GLU A 67 -10.46 24.17 -43.29
N PRO A 68 -9.96 25.09 -42.45
CA PRO A 68 -10.03 26.51 -42.77
C PRO A 68 -9.22 26.77 -44.05
N SER A 69 -9.78 27.54 -44.99
CA SER A 69 -9.03 27.96 -46.17
C SER A 69 -7.68 28.56 -45.76
N GLU A 70 -6.61 28.38 -46.56
CA GLU A 70 -5.26 28.86 -46.22
C GLU A 70 -5.26 30.34 -45.78
N SER A 71 -6.12 31.16 -46.37
CA SER A 71 -6.29 32.57 -46.01
C SER A 71 -6.88 32.81 -44.61
N VAL A 72 -7.77 31.93 -44.14
CA VAL A 72 -8.38 31.98 -42.80
C VAL A 72 -7.42 31.39 -41.77
N SER A 73 -6.75 30.29 -42.11
CA SER A 73 -5.68 29.72 -41.27
C SER A 73 -4.55 30.73 -41.04
N GLN A 74 -4.10 31.44 -42.08
CA GLN A 74 -3.12 32.51 -41.96
C GLN A 74 -3.62 33.71 -41.12
N ARG A 75 -4.90 34.06 -41.21
CA ARG A 75 -5.49 35.18 -40.46
C ARG A 75 -5.70 34.83 -38.97
N VAL A 76 -6.07 33.60 -38.69
CA VAL A 76 -6.17 33.05 -37.34
C VAL A 76 -4.77 32.87 -36.74
N TRP A 77 -3.80 32.34 -37.49
CA TRP A 77 -2.41 32.27 -37.06
C TRP A 77 -1.78 33.66 -36.87
N SER A 78 -2.11 34.66 -37.70
CA SER A 78 -1.65 36.03 -37.47
C SER A 78 -2.28 36.65 -36.22
N SER A 79 -3.55 36.34 -35.94
CA SER A 79 -4.26 36.83 -34.75
C SER A 79 -3.78 36.14 -33.47
N ILE A 80 -3.54 34.83 -33.52
CA ILE A 80 -2.96 34.03 -32.43
C ILE A 80 -1.51 34.45 -32.19
N ARG A 81 -0.72 34.70 -33.25
CA ARG A 81 0.63 35.24 -33.14
C ARG A 81 0.66 36.63 -32.53
N SER A 82 -0.32 37.49 -32.84
CA SER A 82 -0.47 38.80 -32.19
C SER A 82 -1.00 38.73 -30.75
N SER A 83 -1.68 37.65 -30.34
CA SER A 83 -2.18 37.48 -28.97
C SER A 83 -1.22 36.69 -28.06
N ILE A 84 -0.24 36.00 -28.65
CA ILE A 84 0.83 35.25 -27.97
C ILE A 84 2.13 36.08 -27.93
N GLU A 85 2.10 37.38 -28.26
CA GLU A 85 3.22 38.26 -27.95
C GLU A 85 3.18 38.66 -26.47
N PRO A 86 4.01 38.07 -25.58
CA PRO A 86 4.38 38.76 -24.36
C PRO A 86 5.11 40.04 -24.78
N VAL A 87 4.53 41.16 -24.36
CA VAL A 87 5.19 42.47 -24.35
C VAL A 87 6.57 42.29 -23.69
N GLY A 88 7.64 42.28 -24.50
CA GLY A 88 9.02 42.42 -24.00
C GLY A 88 10.09 41.39 -24.40
N ALA A 89 9.83 40.36 -25.23
CA ALA A 89 10.86 39.33 -25.50
C ALA A 89 11.42 39.23 -26.93
N LEU A 90 10.91 39.99 -27.92
CA LEU A 90 11.46 39.99 -29.29
C LEU A 90 12.49 41.11 -29.57
N SER A 91 12.77 41.98 -28.61
CA SER A 91 13.61 43.16 -28.85
C SER A 91 15.12 42.88 -28.84
N VAL A 92 15.62 41.85 -28.15
CA VAL A 92 17.08 41.75 -27.89
C VAL A 92 17.84 41.19 -29.08
N PHE A 93 17.33 40.15 -29.73
CA PHE A 93 17.97 39.56 -30.91
C PHE A 93 17.81 40.45 -32.15
N ASP A 94 16.69 41.15 -32.30
CA ASP A 94 16.50 42.11 -33.39
C ASP A 94 17.27 43.41 -33.14
N HIS A 95 17.41 43.91 -31.90
CA HIS A 95 18.37 45.01 -31.61
C HIS A 95 19.82 44.59 -31.82
N LEU A 96 20.21 43.37 -31.44
CA LEU A 96 21.57 42.87 -31.72
C LEU A 96 21.79 42.73 -33.21
N ARG A 97 20.79 42.25 -33.96
CA ARG A 97 20.84 42.15 -35.41
C ARG A 97 20.90 43.53 -36.07
N ASP A 98 20.18 44.52 -35.59
CA ASP A 98 20.18 45.88 -36.13
C ASP A 98 21.42 46.68 -35.70
N LEU A 99 22.02 46.39 -34.53
CA LEU A 99 23.31 46.92 -34.11
C LEU A 99 24.49 46.28 -34.84
N LEU A 100 24.34 45.03 -35.30
CA LEU A 100 25.40 44.27 -35.96
C LEU A 100 25.24 44.22 -37.50
N THR A 101 24.11 44.66 -38.06
CA THR A 101 23.97 44.83 -39.51
C THR A 101 24.51 46.22 -39.88
N PRO A 102 25.62 46.31 -40.65
CA PRO A 102 26.10 47.61 -41.12
C PRO A 102 25.06 48.24 -42.04
N THR A 103 24.80 49.54 -41.89
CA THR A 103 23.94 50.30 -42.81
C THR A 103 24.42 50.15 -44.25
N GLU A 104 23.51 50.25 -45.24
CA GLU A 104 23.83 49.97 -46.65
C GLU A 104 25.03 50.77 -47.17
N GLU A 105 25.23 52.00 -46.67
CA GLU A 105 26.39 52.84 -47.01
C GLU A 105 27.70 52.29 -46.43
N ILE A 106 27.68 51.80 -45.18
CA ILE A 106 28.84 51.18 -44.53
C ILE A 106 29.12 49.81 -45.12
N ALA A 107 28.08 49.05 -45.47
CA ALA A 107 28.18 47.77 -46.16
C ALA A 107 28.77 47.95 -47.56
N ALA A 108 28.34 48.97 -48.32
CA ALA A 108 28.91 49.28 -49.63
C ALA A 108 30.36 49.75 -49.52
N TYR A 109 30.69 50.62 -48.56
CA TYR A 109 32.05 51.09 -48.30
C TYR A 109 32.97 49.96 -47.84
N LEU A 110 32.52 49.10 -46.91
CA LEU A 110 33.26 47.91 -46.48
C LEU A 110 33.42 46.93 -47.63
N LYS A 111 32.37 46.65 -48.40
CA LYS A 111 32.42 45.74 -49.54
C LYS A 111 33.41 46.23 -50.59
N GLN A 112 33.44 47.52 -50.91
CA GLN A 112 34.39 48.10 -51.86
C GLN A 112 35.85 48.11 -51.32
N ARG A 113 36.03 48.35 -50.02
CA ARG A 113 37.35 48.35 -49.37
C ARG A 113 37.90 46.94 -49.13
N ILE A 114 37.02 45.97 -48.92
CA ILE A 114 37.34 44.56 -48.69
C ILE A 114 37.54 43.84 -50.03
N THR A 115 36.73 44.08 -51.07
CA THR A 115 36.95 43.46 -52.40
C THR A 115 38.22 43.95 -53.09
N MET A 116 38.67 45.18 -52.81
CA MET A 116 39.97 45.67 -53.30
C MET A 116 41.18 45.12 -52.51
N ARG A 117 40.96 44.50 -51.34
CA ARG A 117 42.01 43.91 -50.50
C ARG A 117 41.96 42.39 -50.38
N LEU A 118 40.90 41.76 -50.87
CA LEU A 118 40.78 40.31 -50.96
C LEU A 118 41.41 39.85 -52.27
N GLU A 119 42.70 39.52 -52.23
CA GLU A 119 43.20 38.47 -53.11
C GLU A 119 42.36 37.21 -52.85
N PRO A 120 41.98 36.45 -53.90
CA PRO A 120 41.23 35.22 -53.72
C PRO A 120 42.11 34.19 -53.03
N SER A 121 42.18 34.24 -51.70
CA SER A 121 42.75 33.14 -50.92
C SER A 121 41.76 31.99 -51.01
N TYR A 122 42.18 30.88 -51.61
CA TYR A 122 41.51 29.60 -51.45
C TYR A 122 41.32 29.35 -49.96
N ALA A 123 40.09 29.51 -49.45
CA ALA A 123 39.80 29.15 -48.07
C ALA A 123 40.07 27.65 -47.94
N PRO A 124 41.08 27.21 -47.17
CA PRO A 124 41.36 25.79 -47.05
C PRO A 124 40.13 25.12 -46.43
N ALA A 125 39.76 23.94 -46.93
CA ALA A 125 38.62 23.15 -46.43
C ALA A 125 38.64 22.93 -44.90
N TYR A 126 39.78 23.14 -44.25
CA TYR A 126 39.98 23.19 -42.80
C TYR A 126 39.10 24.22 -42.08
N ALA A 127 38.78 25.37 -42.69
CA ALA A 127 37.95 26.40 -42.05
C ALA A 127 36.50 25.94 -41.83
N ARG A 128 35.96 25.06 -42.70
CA ARG A 128 34.64 24.43 -42.48
C ARG A 128 34.70 23.45 -41.31
N ARG A 129 35.75 22.62 -41.21
CA ARG A 129 35.91 21.67 -40.10
C ARG A 129 36.07 22.38 -38.76
N ILE A 130 36.84 23.46 -38.70
CA ILE A 130 37.01 24.26 -37.48
C ILE A 130 35.69 24.92 -37.06
N LYS A 131 34.87 25.41 -38.00
CA LYS A 131 33.54 25.96 -37.68
C LYS A 131 32.59 24.91 -37.09
N TRP A 132 32.61 23.69 -37.64
CA TRP A 132 31.81 22.59 -37.09
C TRP A 132 32.30 22.16 -35.71
N VAL A 133 33.62 22.09 -35.50
CA VAL A 133 34.22 21.82 -34.18
C VAL A 133 33.87 22.93 -33.19
N ALA A 134 33.99 24.20 -33.58
CA ALA A 134 33.67 25.34 -32.72
C ALA A 134 32.17 25.38 -32.38
N ALA A 135 31.29 25.13 -33.36
CA ALA A 135 29.85 25.03 -33.12
C ALA A 135 29.52 23.86 -32.18
N PHE A 136 30.15 22.70 -32.37
CA PHE A 136 29.99 21.55 -31.48
C PHE A 136 30.47 21.86 -30.06
N VAL A 137 31.63 22.50 -29.91
CA VAL A 137 32.15 22.96 -28.61
C VAL A 137 31.18 23.95 -27.96
N LEU A 138 30.60 24.87 -28.74
CA LEU A 138 29.64 25.86 -28.23
C LEU A 138 28.33 25.19 -27.78
N VAL A 139 27.86 24.16 -28.48
CA VAL A 139 26.73 23.32 -28.05
C VAL A 139 27.06 22.55 -26.77
N VAL A 140 28.25 21.94 -26.67
CA VAL A 140 28.70 21.25 -25.45
C VAL A 140 28.77 22.22 -24.27
N ILE A 141 29.29 23.43 -24.48
CA ILE A 141 29.32 24.49 -23.46
C ILE A 141 27.90 24.90 -23.08
N ALA A 142 27.00 25.09 -24.05
CA ALA A 142 25.60 25.45 -23.77
C ALA A 142 24.87 24.37 -22.97
N VAL A 143 25.05 23.09 -23.30
CA VAL A 143 24.50 21.95 -22.53
C VAL A 143 25.06 21.95 -21.10
N ARG A 144 26.38 22.15 -20.94
CA ARG A 144 27.03 22.18 -19.62
C ARG A 144 26.61 23.38 -18.77
N MET A 145 26.40 24.55 -19.39
CA MET A 145 26.02 25.78 -18.69
C MET A 145 24.51 25.88 -18.42
N SER A 146 23.70 25.05 -19.08
CA SER A 146 22.23 25.10 -19.01
C SER A 146 21.60 23.73 -18.69
N PRO A 147 22.08 22.98 -17.68
CA PRO A 147 21.53 21.67 -17.35
C PRO A 147 20.02 21.75 -17.07
N LEU A 148 19.55 22.83 -16.44
CA LEU A 148 18.13 23.07 -16.12
C LEU A 148 17.19 23.12 -17.33
N LEU A 149 17.70 23.36 -18.56
CA LEU A 149 16.87 23.35 -19.77
C LEU A 149 16.61 21.94 -20.32
N PHE A 150 17.43 20.96 -19.93
CA PHE A 150 17.37 19.58 -20.44
C PHE A 150 17.21 18.53 -19.34
N LEU A 151 17.56 18.87 -18.10
CA LEU A 151 17.48 18.07 -16.89
C LEU A 151 16.55 18.81 -15.94
N ALA A 152 15.33 18.29 -15.78
CA ALA A 152 14.38 18.86 -14.83
C ALA A 152 14.99 18.81 -13.42
N PRO A 153 15.03 19.93 -12.66
CA PRO A 153 15.38 19.87 -11.26
C PRO A 153 14.35 19.00 -10.53
N SER A 154 14.81 18.22 -9.56
CA SER A 154 13.94 17.42 -8.68
C SER A 154 13.15 18.35 -7.75
N THR A 155 12.09 18.98 -8.26
CA THR A 155 11.10 19.66 -7.42
C THR A 155 10.05 18.65 -7.01
N VAL A 156 10.44 17.70 -6.17
CA VAL A 156 9.48 16.76 -5.57
C VAL A 156 8.85 17.46 -4.38
N ALA A 157 7.53 17.43 -4.29
CA ALA A 157 6.87 17.78 -3.05
C ALA A 157 7.21 16.70 -2.02
N GLU A 158 8.06 17.03 -1.04
CA GLU A 158 8.34 16.17 0.09
C GLU A 158 7.02 15.79 0.79
N SER A 159 6.86 14.50 1.09
CA SER A 159 5.73 14.00 1.87
C SER A 159 5.97 14.41 3.32
N PRO A 160 5.14 15.26 3.95
CA PRO A 160 5.42 15.74 5.29
C PRO A 160 4.90 14.77 6.35
N LEU A 161 5.64 14.63 7.45
CA LEU A 161 5.14 14.03 8.69
C LEU A 161 4.08 14.94 9.32
N ILE A 162 2.82 14.48 9.36
CA ILE A 162 1.67 15.29 9.79
C ILE A 162 0.79 14.60 10.82
N LEU A 163 0.32 15.38 11.80
CA LEU A 163 -0.75 15.00 12.73
C LEU A 163 -2.05 15.65 12.33
N LEU A 164 -3.06 14.83 12.10
CA LEU A 164 -4.41 15.20 11.71
C LEU A 164 -5.38 14.81 12.85
N PRO A 165 -5.89 15.77 13.65
CA PRO A 165 -6.96 15.47 14.60
C PRO A 165 -8.25 15.15 13.82
N THR A 166 -8.80 13.96 14.00
CA THR A 166 -10.01 13.50 13.29
C THR A 166 -11.27 13.78 14.10
N LYS A 167 -11.20 13.65 15.42
CA LYS A 167 -12.34 13.85 16.32
C LYS A 167 -11.85 14.27 17.72
N GLY A 168 -12.67 15.00 18.46
CA GLY A 168 -12.41 15.34 19.87
C GLY A 168 -11.16 16.20 20.10
N GLU A 169 -10.61 16.13 21.31
CA GLU A 169 -9.48 16.94 21.75
C GLU A 169 -8.18 16.16 21.66
N VAL A 170 -7.23 16.68 20.88
CA VAL A 170 -5.87 16.12 20.76
C VAL A 170 -4.89 17.17 21.24
N SER A 171 -3.91 16.78 22.04
CA SER A 171 -2.87 17.67 22.55
C SER A 171 -1.48 17.12 22.26
N VAL A 172 -0.52 18.03 22.09
CA VAL A 172 0.89 17.71 21.85
C VAL A 172 1.75 18.47 22.83
N LEU A 173 2.78 17.81 23.36
CA LEU A 173 3.74 18.43 24.26
C LEU A 173 4.82 19.18 23.48
N ILE A 174 4.75 20.50 23.46
CA ILE A 174 5.73 21.36 22.78
C ILE A 174 6.35 22.31 23.81
N GLY A 175 7.68 22.21 24.00
CA GLY A 175 8.39 23.05 24.96
C GLY A 175 7.99 22.80 26.43
N GLY A 176 7.57 21.56 26.75
CA GLY A 176 7.12 21.17 28.09
C GLY A 176 5.69 21.61 28.44
N LEU A 177 4.94 22.18 27.50
CA LEU A 177 3.54 22.57 27.67
C LEU A 177 2.65 21.79 26.70
N TRP A 178 1.54 21.27 27.21
CA TRP A 178 0.51 20.64 26.39
C TRP A 178 -0.24 21.72 25.60
N GLN A 179 -0.23 21.59 24.28
CA GLN A 179 -0.91 22.50 23.38
C GLN A 179 -2.00 21.73 22.61
N PRO A 180 -3.26 22.20 22.60
CA PRO A 180 -4.32 21.56 21.84
C PRO A 180 -4.08 21.74 20.34
N VAL A 181 -4.28 20.67 19.58
CA VAL A 181 -4.13 20.61 18.12
C VAL A 181 -5.52 20.55 17.51
N SER A 182 -5.92 21.63 16.82
CA SER A 182 -7.22 21.75 16.17
C SER A 182 -7.15 21.70 14.63
N LYS A 183 -5.94 21.70 14.07
CA LYS A 183 -5.65 21.64 12.62
C LYS A 183 -4.44 20.76 12.38
N GLU A 184 -4.17 20.44 11.13
CA GLU A 184 -2.93 19.78 10.70
C GLU A 184 -1.71 20.42 11.36
N LEU A 185 -0.91 19.60 12.04
CA LEU A 185 0.36 19.99 12.63
C LEU A 185 1.47 19.19 11.97
N ARG A 186 2.47 19.89 11.42
CA ARG A 186 3.67 19.28 10.84
C ARG A 186 4.73 19.08 11.91
N PHE A 187 5.35 17.90 11.92
CA PHE A 187 6.48 17.61 12.80
C PHE A 187 7.80 17.71 12.04
N THR A 188 8.82 18.11 12.78
CA THR A 188 10.24 18.09 12.34
C THR A 188 11.14 17.45 13.39
N LYS A 189 10.56 17.02 14.51
CA LYS A 189 11.22 16.48 15.70
C LYS A 189 10.25 15.57 16.44
N SER A 190 10.80 14.74 17.32
CA SER A 190 10.05 13.93 18.27
C SER A 190 9.02 14.72 19.07
N ALA A 191 7.91 14.07 19.39
CA ALA A 191 6.76 14.70 20.04
C ALA A 191 5.98 13.70 20.91
N LEU A 192 5.44 14.16 22.04
CA LEU A 192 4.49 13.40 22.84
C LEU A 192 3.07 13.85 22.49
N ILE A 193 2.22 12.91 22.11
CA ILE A 193 0.86 13.14 21.60
C ILE A 193 -0.13 12.44 22.53
N GLN A 194 -1.22 13.12 22.86
CA GLN A 194 -2.30 12.59 23.69
C GLN A 194 -3.66 12.89 23.06
N THR A 195 -4.53 11.89 22.96
CA THR A 195 -5.84 12.02 22.28
C THR A 195 -7.04 12.22 23.20
N HIS A 196 -6.90 12.30 24.54
CA HIS A 196 -8.03 12.50 25.49
C HIS A 196 -9.31 11.72 25.10
N GLU A 197 -10.42 12.38 24.78
CA GLU A 197 -11.67 11.75 24.27
C GLU A 197 -11.77 11.75 22.72
N GLY A 198 -10.72 12.21 22.06
CA GLY A 198 -10.60 12.36 20.62
C GLY A 198 -9.83 11.23 19.93
N GLU A 199 -9.65 11.41 18.63
CA GLU A 199 -8.93 10.52 17.72
C GLU A 199 -8.00 11.36 16.86
N ALA A 200 -6.87 10.78 16.48
CA ALA A 200 -5.92 11.44 15.59
C ALA A 200 -5.34 10.46 14.58
N THR A 201 -4.87 10.97 13.45
CA THR A 201 -4.13 10.22 12.45
C THR A 201 -2.77 10.88 12.27
N LEU A 202 -1.70 10.11 12.47
CA LEU A 202 -0.33 10.49 12.17
C LEU A 202 0.05 9.86 10.83
N VAL A 203 0.36 10.68 9.84
CA VAL A 203 0.85 10.22 8.53
C VAL A 203 2.36 10.37 8.52
N LEU A 204 3.08 9.26 8.36
CA LEU A 204 4.54 9.18 8.35
C LEU A 204 5.05 9.18 6.91
N HIS A 205 5.22 10.36 6.30
CA HIS A 205 5.70 10.46 4.92
C HIS A 205 4.90 9.54 3.98
N ASP A 206 5.58 8.75 3.15
CA ASP A 206 4.99 7.67 2.35
C ASP A 206 5.14 6.29 3.03
N ASP A 207 5.70 6.24 4.25
CA ASP A 207 6.04 5.01 4.97
C ASP A 207 4.83 4.33 5.60
N GLY A 208 3.80 5.10 5.95
CA GLY A 208 2.58 4.56 6.54
C GLY A 208 1.82 5.51 7.44
N VAL A 209 0.85 4.95 8.17
CA VAL A 209 -0.11 5.70 8.96
C VAL A 209 -0.33 5.06 10.32
N ILE A 210 -0.38 5.89 11.35
CA ILE A 210 -0.75 5.49 12.70
C ILE A 210 -2.03 6.22 13.10
N ARG A 211 -3.09 5.50 13.43
CA ARG A 211 -4.35 6.06 13.92
C ARG A 211 -4.47 5.81 15.40
N LEU A 212 -4.65 6.89 16.15
CA LEU A 212 -4.73 6.91 17.60
C LEU A 212 -6.20 6.89 18.01
N ALA A 213 -6.60 5.89 18.79
CA ALA A 213 -7.92 5.81 19.39
C ALA A 213 -8.10 6.84 20.54
N PRO A 214 -9.30 6.95 21.13
CA PRO A 214 -9.51 7.73 22.35
C PRO A 214 -8.71 7.18 23.54
N GLY A 215 -8.24 8.10 24.39
CA GLY A 215 -7.47 7.80 25.59
C GLY A 215 -6.01 7.40 25.32
N THR A 216 -5.54 7.59 24.10
CA THR A 216 -4.22 7.13 23.66
C THR A 216 -3.13 8.15 23.96
N THR A 217 -1.98 7.67 24.43
CA THR A 217 -0.77 8.47 24.65
C THR A 217 0.41 7.80 23.96
N VAL A 218 1.04 8.51 23.01
CA VAL A 218 2.19 8.01 22.24
C VAL A 218 3.33 9.01 22.25
N ALA A 219 4.56 8.51 22.29
CA ALA A 219 5.76 9.28 22.02
C ALA A 219 6.27 8.93 20.63
N LEU A 220 6.25 9.89 19.71
CA LEU A 220 6.87 9.79 18.40
C LEU A 220 8.37 10.10 18.56
N HIS A 221 9.23 9.17 18.15
CA HIS A 221 10.68 9.32 18.24
C HIS A 221 11.27 9.58 16.86
N ASP A 222 11.04 8.65 15.94
CA ASP A 222 11.61 8.69 14.59
C ASP A 222 10.80 9.60 13.68
N THR A 223 11.48 10.53 13.01
CA THR A 223 10.89 11.45 12.03
C THR A 223 11.61 11.40 10.68
N SER A 224 12.42 10.37 10.43
CA SER A 224 13.09 10.16 9.15
C SER A 224 12.12 9.68 8.07
N ASP A 225 12.40 10.05 6.82
CA ASP A 225 11.71 9.56 5.63
C ASP A 225 12.47 8.33 5.08
N ARG A 226 11.83 7.15 5.02
CA ARG A 226 12.53 5.93 4.56
C ARG A 226 12.77 6.03 3.06
N PRO A 227 13.93 5.58 2.55
CA PRO A 227 14.83 4.57 3.12
C PRO A 227 16.02 5.12 3.93
N GLU A 228 15.98 6.38 4.39
CA GLU A 228 17.06 6.90 5.24
C GLU A 228 17.20 6.10 6.54
N GLU A 229 18.40 6.09 7.13
CA GLU A 229 18.62 5.43 8.42
C GLU A 229 17.75 6.11 9.48
N PRO A 230 17.06 5.34 10.34
CA PRO A 230 16.18 5.91 11.36
C PRO A 230 16.98 6.76 12.35
N GLU A 231 16.36 7.78 12.92
CA GLU A 231 17.00 8.54 14.00
C GLU A 231 17.02 7.75 15.32
N HIS A 232 16.10 6.78 15.45
CA HIS A 232 15.85 6.03 16.67
C HIS A 232 15.49 4.56 16.42
N ASP A 233 15.79 3.70 17.39
CA ASP A 233 15.51 2.25 17.31
C ASP A 233 14.00 1.92 17.17
N SER A 234 13.12 2.84 17.58
CA SER A 234 11.67 2.68 17.50
C SER A 234 11.03 3.90 16.86
N THR A 235 10.03 3.69 16.00
CA THR A 235 9.27 4.78 15.40
C THR A 235 8.47 5.53 16.46
N LEU A 236 7.75 4.78 17.30
CA LEU A 236 6.99 5.34 18.41
C LEU A 236 6.97 4.42 19.63
N THR A 237 6.67 5.00 20.80
CA THR A 237 6.32 4.26 22.01
C THR A 237 4.86 4.49 22.36
N LEU A 238 4.12 3.41 22.55
CA LEU A 238 2.76 3.43 23.07
C LEU A 238 2.79 3.33 24.60
N HIS A 239 2.32 4.37 25.27
CA HIS A 239 2.27 4.40 26.74
C HIS A 239 0.93 3.98 27.31
N ALA A 240 -0.17 4.25 26.60
CA ALA A 240 -1.52 3.91 27.01
C ALA A 240 -2.47 3.99 25.80
N GLY A 241 -3.57 3.24 25.86
CA GLY A 241 -4.65 3.28 24.88
C GLY A 241 -4.46 2.28 23.75
N GLU A 242 -5.05 2.59 22.60
CA GLU A 242 -5.08 1.72 21.43
C GLU A 242 -4.65 2.49 20.18
N ILE A 243 -3.88 1.83 19.33
CA ILE A 243 -3.48 2.36 18.02
C ILE A 243 -3.70 1.33 16.92
N TRP A 244 -3.90 1.84 15.73
CA TRP A 244 -3.84 1.12 14.47
C TRP A 244 -2.63 1.59 13.69
N VAL A 245 -1.84 0.67 13.15
CA VAL A 245 -0.65 0.99 12.35
C VAL A 245 -0.75 0.29 11.01
N GLN A 246 -0.60 1.06 9.94
CA GLN A 246 -0.41 0.59 8.59
C GLN A 246 1.02 0.94 8.17
N GLY A 247 1.82 -0.06 7.81
CA GLY A 247 3.10 0.16 7.14
C GLY A 247 2.95 -0.03 5.63
N LEU A 248 3.72 0.73 4.87
CA LEU A 248 3.80 0.70 3.41
C LEU A 248 5.24 0.50 2.93
N VAL A 249 6.14 0.14 3.85
CA VAL A 249 7.57 -0.03 3.61
C VAL A 249 7.85 -1.51 3.39
N PRO A 250 8.67 -1.89 2.40
CA PRO A 250 8.95 -3.30 2.11
C PRO A 250 9.86 -3.95 3.17
N GLY A 251 9.80 -5.28 3.29
CA GLY A 251 10.45 -6.08 4.34
C GLY A 251 11.97 -5.97 4.45
N HIS A 252 12.65 -5.58 3.37
CA HIS A 252 14.10 -5.39 3.35
C HIS A 252 14.56 -4.00 3.79
N LEU A 253 13.63 -3.07 4.00
CA LEU A 253 13.87 -1.78 4.64
C LEU A 253 13.43 -1.86 6.09
N GLN A 254 13.90 -0.93 6.90
CA GLN A 254 13.44 -0.88 8.28
C GLN A 254 11.97 -0.46 8.35
N GLY A 255 11.11 -1.39 8.76
CA GLY A 255 9.69 -1.13 8.95
C GLY A 255 9.36 -0.12 10.05
N LEU A 256 8.07 0.18 10.16
CA LEU A 256 7.53 0.99 11.25
C LEU A 256 7.54 0.16 12.53
N SER A 257 8.05 0.73 13.62
CA SER A 257 8.16 0.01 14.89
C SER A 257 7.51 0.70 16.07
N VAL A 258 6.73 -0.08 16.81
CA VAL A 258 6.00 0.36 18.00
C VAL A 258 6.58 -0.32 19.22
N PHE A 259 7.08 0.46 20.15
CA PHE A 259 7.50 -0.03 21.46
C PHE A 259 6.33 0.01 22.45
N THR A 260 6.15 -1.07 23.21
CA THR A 260 5.12 -1.24 24.26
C THR A 260 5.77 -1.62 25.58
N SER A 261 5.01 -1.75 26.68
CA SER A 261 5.57 -2.23 27.94
C SER A 261 6.09 -3.68 27.90
N GLN A 262 5.67 -4.49 26.92
CA GLN A 262 5.99 -5.92 26.85
C GLN A 262 6.88 -6.32 25.67
N GLY A 263 7.16 -5.42 24.72
CA GLY A 263 7.98 -5.72 23.56
C GLY A 263 7.90 -4.66 22.46
N LYS A 264 8.55 -4.96 21.33
CA LYS A 264 8.55 -4.13 20.12
C LYS A 264 7.78 -4.86 19.02
N ILE A 265 6.88 -4.17 18.34
CA ILE A 265 6.19 -4.68 17.16
C ILE A 265 6.78 -3.98 15.94
N LEU A 266 7.10 -4.73 14.89
CA LEU A 266 7.61 -4.24 13.61
C LEU A 266 6.61 -4.56 12.51
N VAL A 267 6.32 -3.60 11.63
CA VAL A 267 5.45 -3.80 10.47
C VAL A 267 6.08 -3.24 9.21
N HIS A 268 5.95 -3.98 8.12
CA HIS A 268 6.41 -3.62 6.78
C HIS A 268 5.20 -3.27 5.91
N GLU A 269 4.71 -4.14 5.04
CA GLU A 269 3.58 -3.83 4.12
C GLU A 269 2.20 -4.26 4.67
N GLY A 270 2.06 -4.30 6.00
CA GLY A 270 0.88 -4.83 6.69
C GLY A 270 0.16 -3.82 7.58
N SER A 271 -0.89 -4.32 8.25
CA SER A 271 -1.62 -3.55 9.26
C SER A 271 -1.84 -4.35 10.53
N PHE A 272 -1.67 -3.69 11.67
CA PHE A 272 -1.92 -4.27 12.97
C PHE A 272 -2.54 -3.24 13.93
N SER A 273 -3.26 -3.74 14.91
CA SER A 273 -3.69 -2.95 16.07
C SER A 273 -2.96 -3.41 17.31
N VAL A 274 -2.57 -2.47 18.16
CA VAL A 274 -2.02 -2.78 19.49
C VAL A 274 -2.73 -1.95 20.55
N LYS A 275 -3.11 -2.63 21.63
CA LYS A 275 -3.76 -2.05 22.80
C LYS A 275 -2.89 -2.25 24.02
N GLU A 276 -2.43 -1.14 24.59
CA GLU A 276 -1.62 -1.12 25.80
C GLU A 276 -2.51 -1.34 27.03
N GLY A 277 -2.17 -2.37 27.80
CA GLY A 277 -2.91 -2.81 28.97
C GLY A 277 -2.22 -3.97 29.68
N ASP A 278 -2.94 -4.66 30.55
CA ASP A 278 -2.51 -5.93 31.15
C ASP A 278 -3.59 -6.99 30.82
N PRO A 279 -3.46 -7.75 29.72
CA PRO A 279 -2.30 -7.85 28.80
C PRO A 279 -2.19 -6.73 27.75
N VAL A 280 -1.02 -6.63 27.09
CA VAL A 280 -0.85 -5.88 25.83
C VAL A 280 -1.34 -6.77 24.68
N ALA A 281 -2.42 -6.36 24.02
CA ALA A 281 -3.03 -7.14 22.94
C ALA A 281 -2.54 -6.64 21.58
N VAL A 282 -1.89 -7.51 20.80
CA VAL A 282 -1.45 -7.26 19.42
C VAL A 282 -2.30 -8.11 18.48
N ARG A 283 -2.83 -7.53 17.40
CA ARG A 283 -3.67 -8.21 16.40
C ARG A 283 -3.26 -7.78 15.01
N VAL A 284 -3.03 -8.72 14.09
CA VAL A 284 -2.63 -8.44 12.70
C VAL A 284 -3.83 -8.62 11.78
N TRP A 285 -4.11 -7.62 10.96
CA TRP A 285 -5.31 -7.55 10.14
C TRP A 285 -5.04 -7.63 8.64
N ASP A 286 -3.87 -7.14 8.20
CA ASP A 286 -3.40 -7.22 6.81
C ASP A 286 -1.94 -7.66 6.79
N ARG A 287 -1.59 -8.58 5.89
CA ARG A 287 -0.25 -9.17 5.71
C ARG A 287 0.37 -9.75 6.98
N SER A 288 1.44 -9.15 7.48
CA SER A 288 2.25 -9.68 8.57
C SER A 288 2.85 -8.56 9.44
N ALA A 289 3.16 -8.90 10.69
CA ALA A 289 3.89 -8.07 11.62
C ALA A 289 4.72 -8.94 12.59
N ASP A 290 5.89 -8.46 12.97
CA ASP A 290 6.80 -9.21 13.82
C ASP A 290 6.78 -8.67 15.25
N VAL A 291 6.56 -9.56 16.21
CA VAL A 291 6.61 -9.21 17.64
C VAL A 291 7.94 -9.66 18.22
N LEU A 292 8.76 -8.68 18.60
CA LEU A 292 10.06 -8.85 19.22
C LEU A 292 9.95 -8.70 20.75
N ARG A 293 10.26 -9.77 21.47
CA ARG A 293 10.28 -9.80 22.95
C ARG A 293 11.61 -10.36 23.46
N GLY A 294 12.50 -9.47 23.88
CA GLY A 294 13.89 -9.85 24.16
C GLY A 294 14.55 -10.35 22.88
N ASP A 295 15.11 -11.57 22.93
CA ASP A 295 15.73 -12.21 21.75
C ASP A 295 14.75 -13.12 20.98
N LYS A 296 13.47 -13.16 21.36
CA LYS A 296 12.45 -13.97 20.68
C LYS A 296 11.69 -13.12 19.67
N GLU A 297 11.71 -13.58 18.43
CA GLU A 297 10.91 -13.06 17.33
C GLU A 297 9.71 -13.98 17.08
N MET A 298 8.53 -13.37 16.95
CA MET A 298 7.26 -14.07 16.77
C MET A 298 6.54 -13.44 15.58
N PRO A 299 6.68 -14.02 14.37
CA PRO A 299 6.00 -13.51 13.19
C PRO A 299 4.51 -13.83 13.28
N LEU A 300 3.69 -12.78 13.19
CA LEU A 300 2.23 -12.86 13.14
C LEU A 300 1.77 -12.55 11.72
N VAL A 301 0.76 -13.27 11.25
CA VAL A 301 0.13 -13.03 9.94
C VAL A 301 -1.32 -12.57 10.12
N ALA A 302 -1.94 -12.09 9.05
CA ALA A 302 -3.33 -11.64 9.05
C ALA A 302 -4.26 -12.71 9.64
N GLY A 303 -5.12 -12.30 10.57
CA GLY A 303 -6.01 -13.20 11.30
C GLY A 303 -5.39 -13.79 12.56
N GLU A 304 -4.12 -13.49 12.87
CA GLU A 304 -3.47 -13.91 14.12
C GLU A 304 -3.37 -12.77 15.14
N GLY A 305 -3.40 -13.16 16.41
CA GLY A 305 -3.33 -12.28 17.56
C GLY A 305 -2.49 -12.85 18.68
N LEU A 306 -1.98 -11.94 19.51
CA LEU A 306 -1.12 -12.26 20.63
C LEU A 306 -1.45 -11.39 21.84
N ASP A 307 -1.59 -12.00 23.01
CA ASP A 307 -1.74 -11.29 24.27
C ASP A 307 -0.44 -11.41 25.07
N LEU A 308 0.31 -10.31 25.11
CA LEU A 308 1.57 -10.22 25.82
C LEU A 308 1.29 -9.87 27.29
N THR A 309 1.53 -10.85 28.17
CA THR A 309 1.53 -10.66 29.62
C THR A 309 2.97 -10.61 30.13
N SER A 310 3.16 -10.22 31.40
CA SER A 310 4.47 -10.36 32.06
C SER A 310 4.97 -11.81 32.17
N ALA A 311 4.11 -12.81 31.90
CA ALA A 311 4.50 -14.21 31.89
C ALA A 311 5.28 -14.57 30.62
N GLU A 312 6.15 -15.59 30.72
CA GLU A 312 7.06 -15.99 29.64
C GLU A 312 6.38 -16.83 28.54
N ALA A 313 5.27 -17.49 28.87
CA ALA A 313 4.47 -18.25 27.91
C ALA A 313 3.58 -17.30 27.11
N VAL A 314 3.67 -17.40 25.80
CA VAL A 314 3.00 -16.54 24.83
C VAL A 314 2.35 -17.46 23.80
N TYR A 315 1.04 -17.27 23.55
CA TYR A 315 0.26 -18.12 22.64
C TYR A 315 -0.33 -17.26 21.53
N VAL A 316 -0.08 -17.69 20.28
CA VAL A 316 -0.72 -17.11 19.10
C VAL A 316 -2.12 -17.68 19.01
N ASN A 317 -3.11 -16.78 18.95
CA ASN A 317 -4.52 -17.11 18.87
C ASN A 317 -5.07 -16.59 17.53
N GLU A 318 -6.04 -17.29 16.97
CA GLU A 318 -6.79 -16.81 15.80
C GLU A 318 -7.76 -15.68 16.22
N ILE A 319 -7.92 -14.69 15.35
CA ILE A 319 -8.87 -13.60 15.51
C ILE A 319 -10.24 -14.12 15.13
N ALA A 320 -11.20 -14.03 16.04
CA ALA A 320 -12.58 -14.42 15.74
C ALA A 320 -13.17 -13.54 14.63
N ALA A 321 -13.91 -14.16 13.70
CA ALA A 321 -14.44 -13.50 12.51
C ALA A 321 -15.33 -12.28 12.82
N ASP A 322 -16.08 -12.32 13.94
CA ASP A 322 -16.93 -11.22 14.40
C ASP A 322 -16.15 -9.94 14.74
N ARG A 323 -14.84 -10.05 14.99
CA ARG A 323 -13.97 -8.89 15.25
C ARG A 323 -13.73 -8.04 14.01
N TYR A 324 -13.82 -8.61 12.81
CA TYR A 324 -13.69 -7.85 11.55
C TYR A 324 -14.88 -6.92 11.33
N ASP A 325 -16.04 -7.24 11.90
CA ASP A 325 -17.25 -6.41 11.86
C ASP A 325 -17.23 -5.25 12.86
N GLU A 326 -16.28 -5.23 13.79
CA GLU A 326 -16.13 -4.11 14.71
C GLU A 326 -15.93 -2.81 13.92
N GLN A 327 -16.66 -1.76 14.34
CA GLN A 327 -16.66 -0.49 13.62
C GLN A 327 -15.24 0.09 13.51
N TRP A 328 -14.42 -0.03 14.55
CA TRP A 328 -13.05 0.46 14.56
C TRP A 328 -12.18 -0.27 13.52
N VAL A 329 -12.26 -1.60 13.48
CA VAL A 329 -11.47 -2.46 12.57
C VAL A 329 -11.88 -2.25 11.13
N SER A 330 -13.17 -2.43 10.82
CA SER A 330 -13.71 -2.30 9.46
C SER A 330 -13.48 -0.89 8.87
N GLN A 331 -13.55 0.16 9.69
CA GLN A 331 -13.24 1.52 9.24
C GLN A 331 -11.75 1.70 8.93
N ASN A 332 -10.87 1.16 9.76
CA ASN A 332 -9.43 1.30 9.54
C ASN A 332 -8.96 0.50 8.32
N LEU A 333 -9.43 -0.73 8.13
CA LEU A 333 -9.14 -1.53 6.93
C LEU A 333 -9.56 -0.81 5.64
N ARG A 334 -10.77 -0.23 5.61
CA ARG A 334 -11.22 0.57 4.46
C ARG A 334 -10.36 1.82 4.24
N ARG A 335 -9.96 2.49 5.32
CA ARG A 335 -9.08 3.67 5.24
C ARG A 335 -7.67 3.30 4.77
N ASP A 336 -7.17 2.12 5.15
CA ASP A 336 -5.89 1.58 4.72
C ASP A 336 -5.86 1.31 3.22
N ALA A 337 -6.91 0.66 2.71
CA ALA A 337 -7.05 0.41 1.28
C ALA A 337 -7.09 1.71 0.46
N VAL A 338 -7.84 2.72 0.93
CA VAL A 338 -7.88 4.03 0.28
C VAL A 338 -6.53 4.72 0.35
N HIS A 339 -5.91 4.75 1.52
CA HIS A 339 -4.64 5.45 1.73
C HIS A 339 -3.50 4.83 0.91
N ARG A 340 -3.41 3.49 0.85
CA ARG A 340 -2.44 2.77 0.02
C ARG A 340 -2.55 3.19 -1.44
N ARG A 341 -3.76 3.25 -2.00
CA ARG A 341 -4.00 3.72 -3.38
C ARG A 341 -3.65 5.19 -3.57
N GLU A 342 -3.95 6.05 -2.60
CA GLU A 342 -3.57 7.47 -2.65
C GLU A 342 -2.04 7.62 -2.69
N ILE A 343 -1.30 6.88 -1.86
CA ILE A 343 0.16 6.89 -1.86
C ILE A 343 0.71 6.31 -3.18
N ALA A 344 0.20 5.18 -3.65
CA ALA A 344 0.62 4.59 -4.93
C ALA A 344 0.42 5.57 -6.11
N GLN A 345 -0.73 6.26 -6.16
CA GLN A 345 -0.99 7.28 -7.16
C GLN A 345 -0.06 8.49 -7.01
N LEU A 346 0.15 8.99 -5.80
CA LEU A 346 1.07 10.11 -5.55
C LEU A 346 2.51 9.77 -5.94
N GLN A 347 2.98 8.56 -5.62
CA GLN A 347 4.29 8.06 -6.02
C GLN A 347 4.40 7.98 -7.55
N HIS A 348 3.38 7.44 -8.21
CA HIS A 348 3.33 7.38 -9.67
C HIS A 348 3.35 8.77 -10.31
N ASP A 349 2.53 9.71 -9.83
CA ASP A 349 2.44 11.08 -10.34
C ASP A 349 3.75 11.84 -10.14
N ARG A 350 4.41 11.67 -8.98
CA ARG A 350 5.74 12.25 -8.71
C ARG A 350 6.77 11.72 -9.70
N ARG A 351 6.81 10.41 -9.94
CA ARG A 351 7.72 9.81 -10.92
C ARG A 351 7.45 10.30 -12.34
N ALA A 352 6.19 10.32 -12.75
CA ALA A 352 5.79 10.81 -14.07
C ALA A 352 6.18 12.29 -14.27
N ALA A 353 6.00 13.13 -13.25
CA ALA A 353 6.40 14.54 -13.29
C ALA A 353 7.92 14.74 -13.42
N LEU A 354 8.74 13.80 -12.92
CA LEU A 354 10.20 13.83 -13.02
C LEU A 354 10.76 13.30 -14.34
N ALA A 355 9.94 12.69 -15.20
CA ALA A 355 10.39 12.08 -16.46
C ALA A 355 11.04 13.08 -17.43
N GLY A 356 10.60 14.34 -17.39
CA GLY A 356 11.04 15.39 -18.30
C GLY A 356 10.68 15.06 -19.76
N ILE A 357 11.66 15.13 -20.68
CA ILE A 357 11.43 14.83 -22.10
C ILE A 357 11.26 13.31 -22.29
N LEU A 358 10.07 12.91 -22.76
CA LEU A 358 9.70 11.51 -23.00
C LEU A 358 10.27 10.95 -24.31
N PRO A 359 10.40 9.60 -24.44
CA PRO A 359 10.81 8.93 -25.66
C PRO A 359 9.98 9.25 -26.90
N THR A 360 8.71 9.58 -26.72
CA THR A 360 7.76 9.97 -27.78
C THR A 360 8.05 11.37 -28.35
N SER A 361 8.88 12.18 -27.68
CA SER A 361 9.21 13.53 -28.11
C SER A 361 10.33 13.57 -29.17
N SER A 362 10.18 14.46 -30.16
CA SER A 362 11.23 14.70 -31.17
C SER A 362 12.58 15.18 -30.59
N LEU A 363 12.56 15.77 -29.39
CA LEU A 363 13.75 16.24 -28.68
C LEU A 363 14.46 15.14 -27.87
N TYR A 364 13.89 13.92 -27.81
CA TYR A 364 14.43 12.84 -27.00
C TYR A 364 15.85 12.44 -27.43
N THR A 365 16.13 12.41 -28.74
CA THR A 365 17.49 12.15 -29.26
C THR A 365 18.50 13.16 -28.70
N MET A 366 18.11 14.43 -28.54
CA MET A 366 18.98 15.46 -27.97
C MET A 366 19.20 15.25 -26.47
N LYS A 367 18.17 14.84 -25.72
CA LYS A 367 18.30 14.42 -24.32
C LYS A 367 19.32 13.29 -24.17
N ARG A 368 19.21 12.23 -25.00
CA ARG A 368 20.13 11.08 -24.98
C ARG A 368 21.58 11.46 -25.29
N VAL A 369 21.80 12.40 -26.22
CA VAL A 369 23.14 12.91 -26.50
C VAL A 369 23.66 13.73 -25.32
N ALA A 370 22.84 14.58 -24.71
CA ALA A 370 23.22 15.40 -23.56
C ALA A 370 23.62 14.53 -22.35
N GLU A 371 22.85 13.49 -22.02
CA GLU A 371 23.15 12.58 -20.92
C GLU A 371 24.49 11.84 -21.12
N LYS A 372 24.75 11.32 -22.33
CA LYS A 372 26.04 10.66 -22.64
C LYS A 372 27.23 11.61 -22.55
N VAL A 373 27.05 12.86 -23.00
CA VAL A 373 28.06 13.90 -22.88
C VAL A 373 28.31 14.24 -21.41
N ASP A 374 27.26 14.36 -20.59
CA ASP A 374 27.39 14.63 -19.15
C ASP A 374 28.18 13.53 -18.43
N ILE A 375 27.87 12.26 -18.69
CA ILE A 375 28.62 11.11 -18.13
C ILE A 375 30.08 11.12 -18.58
N LEU A 376 30.35 11.42 -19.86
CA LEU A 376 31.71 11.48 -20.40
C LEU A 376 32.57 12.58 -19.75
N PHE A 377 31.94 13.72 -19.41
CA PHE A 377 32.60 14.85 -18.79
C PHE A 377 32.55 14.83 -17.25
N THR A 378 31.96 13.79 -16.65
CA THR A 378 31.98 13.58 -15.21
C THR A 378 33.30 12.91 -14.81
N PHE A 379 34.03 13.58 -13.91
CA PHE A 379 35.33 13.09 -13.43
C PHE A 379 35.15 12.31 -12.13
N GLY A 380 35.83 11.17 -12.03
CA GLY A 380 35.74 10.26 -10.89
C GLY A 380 34.80 9.09 -11.16
N GLU A 381 35.19 7.89 -10.72
CA GLU A 381 34.40 6.67 -10.91
C GLU A 381 33.09 6.74 -10.13
N GLU A 382 33.13 7.21 -8.87
CA GLU A 382 31.95 7.38 -8.02
C GLU A 382 30.93 8.36 -8.62
N ALA A 383 31.35 9.58 -8.97
CA ALA A 383 30.48 10.58 -9.56
C ALA A 383 29.88 10.10 -10.89
N LYS A 384 30.66 9.35 -11.68
CA LYS A 384 30.18 8.74 -12.93
C LYS A 384 29.12 7.67 -12.64
N THR A 385 29.35 6.80 -11.66
CA THR A 385 28.36 5.80 -11.22
C THR A 385 27.07 6.47 -10.73
N GLN A 386 27.16 7.48 -9.87
CA GLN A 386 25.99 8.25 -9.41
C GLN A 386 25.22 8.85 -10.59
N LYS A 387 25.93 9.40 -11.60
CA LYS A 387 25.30 9.94 -12.81
C LYS A 387 24.61 8.87 -13.66
N ILE A 388 25.22 7.70 -13.82
CA ILE A 388 24.61 6.59 -14.56
C ILE A 388 23.38 6.07 -13.80
N LEU A 389 23.44 5.93 -12.47
CA LEU A 389 22.30 5.54 -11.63
C LEU A 389 21.17 6.57 -11.70
N ALA A 390 21.49 7.87 -11.67
CA ALA A 390 20.50 8.93 -11.86
C ALA A 390 19.84 8.88 -13.25
N GLN A 391 20.60 8.53 -14.29
CA GLN A 391 20.05 8.29 -15.62
C GLN A 391 19.13 7.05 -15.63
N ALA A 392 19.52 5.97 -14.95
CA ALA A 392 18.69 4.78 -14.81
C ALA A 392 17.35 5.14 -14.13
N ASN A 393 17.38 5.88 -13.03
CA ASN A 393 16.16 6.36 -12.37
C ASN A 393 15.31 7.27 -13.28
N THR A 394 15.95 8.05 -14.14
CA THR A 394 15.23 8.84 -15.16
C THR A 394 14.46 7.93 -16.14
N ARG A 395 14.97 6.73 -16.45
CA ARG A 395 14.23 5.74 -17.27
C ARG A 395 13.02 5.15 -16.56
N LEU A 396 13.12 4.89 -15.25
CA LEU A 396 11.94 4.52 -14.46
C LEU A 396 10.88 5.63 -14.49
N ASN A 397 11.30 6.89 -14.35
CA ASN A 397 10.39 8.03 -14.41
C ASN A 397 9.74 8.18 -15.80
N GLU A 398 10.52 8.00 -16.88
CA GLU A 398 9.99 7.93 -18.25
C GLU A 398 8.97 6.80 -18.44
N ALA A 399 9.23 5.61 -17.90
CA ALA A 399 8.28 4.51 -17.92
C ALA A 399 6.99 4.89 -17.17
N ALA A 400 7.09 5.50 -15.99
CA ALA A 400 5.94 5.98 -15.23
C ALA A 400 5.09 6.97 -16.04
N ALA A 401 5.72 7.95 -16.69
CA ALA A 401 5.00 8.90 -17.53
C ALA A 401 4.35 8.25 -18.76
N LEU A 402 5.01 7.29 -19.42
CA LEU A 402 4.42 6.57 -20.55
C LEU A 402 3.22 5.72 -20.13
N ILE A 403 3.30 5.07 -18.96
CA ILE A 403 2.19 4.32 -18.37
C ILE A 403 1.02 5.26 -18.07
N ALA A 404 1.29 6.43 -17.48
CA ALA A 404 0.27 7.44 -17.21
C ALA A 404 -0.42 7.96 -18.49
N GLU A 405 0.33 8.10 -19.60
CA GLU A 405 -0.19 8.50 -20.90
C GLU A 405 -0.87 7.35 -21.68
N GLY A 406 -0.83 6.11 -21.16
CA GLY A 406 -1.40 4.93 -21.81
C GLY A 406 -0.62 4.45 -23.03
N HIS A 407 0.67 4.76 -23.11
CA HIS A 407 1.55 4.32 -24.19
C HIS A 407 2.14 2.93 -23.88
N GLU A 408 1.99 1.98 -24.82
CA GLU A 408 2.50 0.60 -24.70
C GLU A 408 4.05 0.52 -24.70
N ASP A 409 4.73 1.59 -25.08
CA ASP A 409 6.19 1.65 -25.22
C ASP A 409 6.95 1.75 -23.86
N ALA A 410 6.26 1.69 -22.72
CA ALA A 410 6.86 1.75 -21.39
C ALA A 410 7.86 0.62 -21.09
N SER A 411 7.74 -0.51 -21.80
CA SER A 411 8.64 -1.67 -21.67
C SER A 411 10.10 -1.33 -22.03
N LEU A 412 10.33 -0.42 -22.98
CA LEU A 412 11.68 -0.07 -23.42
C LEU A 412 12.47 0.68 -22.33
N PRO A 413 11.97 1.78 -21.72
CA PRO A 413 12.68 2.41 -20.60
C PRO A 413 12.86 1.50 -19.38
N LEU A 414 11.90 0.60 -19.08
CA LEU A 414 12.02 -0.38 -18.00
C LEU A 414 13.18 -1.36 -18.24
N GLN A 415 13.31 -1.87 -19.47
CA GLN A 415 14.45 -2.72 -19.85
C GLN A 415 15.77 -1.95 -19.76
N GLU A 416 15.81 -0.71 -20.25
CA GLU A 416 17.02 0.12 -20.17
C GLU A 416 17.44 0.40 -18.73
N TYR A 417 16.49 0.62 -17.81
CA TYR A 417 16.77 0.74 -16.39
C TYR A 417 17.45 -0.53 -15.85
N LYS A 418 16.80 -1.69 -16.07
CA LYS A 418 17.30 -2.99 -15.60
C LYS A 418 18.71 -3.28 -16.12
N ASP A 419 18.90 -3.15 -17.43
CA ASP A 419 20.18 -3.41 -18.09
C ASP A 419 21.28 -2.48 -17.55
N THR A 420 20.97 -1.20 -17.36
CA THR A 420 21.92 -0.21 -16.84
C THR A 420 22.36 -0.56 -15.42
N VAL A 421 21.43 -0.88 -14.52
CA VAL A 421 21.75 -1.21 -13.12
C VAL A 421 22.55 -2.51 -13.03
N VAL A 422 22.15 -3.55 -13.78
CA VAL A 422 22.86 -4.84 -13.81
C VAL A 422 24.25 -4.71 -14.45
N GLU A 423 24.40 -3.90 -15.49
CA GLU A 423 25.71 -3.64 -16.12
C GLU A 423 26.67 -2.95 -15.15
N ILE A 424 26.21 -1.96 -14.37
CA ILE A 424 27.05 -1.32 -13.35
C ILE A 424 27.42 -2.32 -12.25
N ALA A 425 26.45 -3.11 -11.78
CA ALA A 425 26.68 -4.10 -10.74
C ALA A 425 27.67 -5.19 -11.14
N THR A 426 27.64 -5.63 -12.41
CA THR A 426 28.52 -6.68 -12.93
C THR A 426 29.88 -6.15 -13.43
N GLY A 427 29.91 -4.91 -13.92
CA GLY A 427 31.10 -4.27 -14.48
C GLY A 427 31.98 -3.54 -13.45
N SER A 428 31.43 -3.17 -12.29
CA SER A 428 32.18 -2.53 -11.22
C SER A 428 32.97 -3.58 -10.42
N GLY A 429 34.29 -3.53 -10.50
CA GLY A 429 35.13 -4.53 -9.84
C GLY A 429 35.09 -4.39 -8.31
N LYS A 430 34.25 -5.15 -7.61
CA LYS A 430 34.20 -5.30 -6.12
C LYS A 430 34.42 -4.01 -5.29
N GLY A 431 34.11 -2.84 -5.84
CA GLY A 431 34.27 -1.57 -5.15
C GLY A 431 33.13 -1.40 -4.17
N THR A 432 33.43 -1.42 -2.87
CA THR A 432 32.41 -1.33 -1.79
C THR A 432 31.51 -0.11 -1.92
N LEU A 433 32.05 1.01 -2.44
CA LEU A 433 31.31 2.25 -2.61
C LEU A 433 30.31 2.22 -3.77
N VAL A 434 30.65 1.55 -4.89
CA VAL A 434 29.71 1.42 -6.02
C VAL A 434 28.55 0.51 -5.62
N GLN A 435 28.84 -0.60 -4.94
CA GLN A 435 27.80 -1.48 -4.41
C GLN A 435 26.87 -0.72 -3.45
N PHE A 436 27.42 0.07 -2.53
CA PHE A 436 26.63 0.89 -1.61
C PHE A 436 25.70 1.86 -2.35
N LEU A 437 26.19 2.54 -3.40
CA LEU A 437 25.35 3.45 -4.20
C LEU A 437 24.25 2.73 -4.96
N ILE A 438 24.52 1.52 -5.48
CA ILE A 438 23.50 0.68 -6.13
C ILE A 438 22.46 0.26 -5.11
N GLU A 439 22.87 -0.24 -3.95
CA GLU A 439 21.97 -0.64 -2.86
C GLU A 439 21.10 0.53 -2.41
N GLN A 440 21.69 1.71 -2.18
CA GLN A 440 20.95 2.92 -1.82
C GLN A 440 19.90 3.29 -2.87
N GLN A 441 20.26 3.25 -4.16
CA GLN A 441 19.35 3.57 -5.25
C GLN A 441 18.22 2.54 -5.37
N LEU A 442 18.52 1.25 -5.22
CA LEU A 442 17.52 0.18 -5.25
C LEU A 442 16.57 0.27 -4.06
N ARG A 443 17.08 0.55 -2.86
CA ARG A 443 16.26 0.77 -1.66
C ARG A 443 15.27 1.92 -1.86
N ALA A 444 15.74 3.06 -2.37
CA ALA A 444 14.88 4.19 -2.70
C ALA A 444 13.84 3.82 -3.76
N ALA A 445 14.27 3.14 -4.83
CA ALA A 445 13.36 2.72 -5.90
C ALA A 445 12.28 1.76 -5.40
N THR A 446 12.62 0.83 -4.48
CA THR A 446 11.66 -0.11 -3.88
C THR A 446 10.68 0.58 -2.94
N ALA A 447 11.13 1.56 -2.13
CA ALA A 447 10.26 2.32 -1.24
C ALA A 447 9.20 3.10 -2.03
N ASP A 448 9.62 3.75 -3.11
CA ASP A 448 8.78 4.54 -4.02
C ASP A 448 7.73 3.72 -4.80
N VAL A 449 7.74 2.38 -4.72
CA VAL A 449 6.80 1.51 -5.44
C VAL A 449 6.14 0.46 -4.53
N ALA A 450 6.41 0.50 -3.22
CA ALA A 450 5.94 -0.52 -2.29
C ALA A 450 4.42 -0.52 -2.14
N ALA A 451 3.80 0.67 -2.12
CA ALA A 451 2.35 0.82 -2.01
C ALA A 451 1.57 0.33 -3.25
N VAL A 452 2.24 0.16 -4.39
CA VAL A 452 1.61 -0.24 -5.67
C VAL A 452 1.15 -1.70 -5.59
N LEU A 453 -0.11 -1.94 -5.99
CA LEU A 453 -0.75 -3.25 -6.04
C LEU A 453 -0.89 -3.76 -7.49
N PRO A 454 -1.16 -5.07 -7.71
CA PRO A 454 -1.23 -5.63 -9.07
C PRO A 454 -2.30 -5.04 -9.99
N ASP A 455 -3.37 -4.44 -9.47
CA ASP A 455 -4.38 -3.76 -10.28
C ASP A 455 -3.98 -2.33 -10.69
N ASP A 456 -2.93 -1.78 -10.09
CA ASP A 456 -2.44 -0.46 -10.44
C ASP A 456 -1.63 -0.51 -11.75
N PRO A 457 -1.82 0.46 -12.67
CA PRO A 457 -1.06 0.49 -13.93
C PRO A 457 0.46 0.62 -13.71
N ALA A 458 0.87 1.16 -12.56
CA ALA A 458 2.26 1.30 -12.16
C ALA A 458 2.91 -0.02 -11.70
N TYR A 459 2.17 -1.13 -11.57
CA TYR A 459 2.70 -2.39 -11.04
C TYR A 459 3.87 -2.96 -11.86
N LEU A 460 3.87 -2.73 -13.18
CA LEU A 460 5.01 -3.08 -14.05
C LEU A 460 6.33 -2.44 -13.60
N ILE A 461 6.27 -1.27 -12.97
CA ILE A 461 7.43 -0.59 -12.40
C ILE A 461 7.89 -1.34 -11.15
N LYS A 462 6.96 -1.73 -10.26
CA LYS A 462 7.26 -2.55 -9.06
C LYS A 462 7.94 -3.85 -9.46
N GLU A 463 7.35 -4.61 -10.38
CA GLU A 463 7.94 -5.86 -10.90
C GLU A 463 9.36 -5.63 -11.45
N THR A 464 9.55 -4.57 -12.25
CA THR A 464 10.87 -4.26 -12.82
C THR A 464 11.89 -3.91 -11.75
N VAL A 465 11.52 -3.11 -10.75
CA VAL A 465 12.42 -2.69 -9.66
C VAL A 465 12.82 -3.90 -8.81
N TYR A 466 11.87 -4.75 -8.43
CA TYR A 466 12.16 -5.95 -7.65
C TYR A 466 12.97 -6.97 -8.46
N ALA A 467 12.61 -7.22 -9.73
CA ALA A 467 13.36 -8.12 -10.61
C ALA A 467 14.78 -7.61 -10.91
N THR A 468 14.98 -6.28 -10.97
CA THR A 468 16.31 -5.69 -11.10
C THR A 468 17.10 -5.89 -9.81
N SER A 469 16.47 -5.67 -8.65
CA SER A 469 17.10 -5.87 -7.35
C SER A 469 17.56 -7.32 -7.16
N ALA A 470 16.73 -8.30 -7.49
CA ALA A 470 17.09 -9.72 -7.42
C ALA A 470 18.18 -10.13 -8.44
N ALA A 471 18.33 -9.39 -9.54
CA ALA A 471 19.37 -9.66 -10.54
C ALA A 471 20.75 -9.06 -10.19
N VAL A 472 20.81 -8.12 -9.25
CA VAL A 472 22.07 -7.51 -8.79
C VAL A 472 22.81 -8.49 -7.86
N PRO A 473 24.09 -8.81 -8.13
CA PRO A 473 24.87 -9.69 -7.26
C PRO A 473 25.03 -9.11 -5.84
N GLY A 474 24.70 -9.92 -4.82
CA GLY A 474 24.81 -9.53 -3.42
C GLY A 474 23.84 -8.42 -3.02
N SER A 475 22.68 -8.34 -3.69
CA SER A 475 21.60 -7.44 -3.30
C SER A 475 20.91 -7.93 -2.02
N PHE A 476 20.03 -7.09 -1.50
CA PHE A 476 19.24 -7.35 -0.30
C PHE A 476 17.89 -8.04 -0.59
N ILE A 477 17.58 -8.35 -1.85
CA ILE A 477 16.38 -9.11 -2.26
C ILE A 477 16.87 -10.33 -3.02
N ASP A 478 16.62 -11.52 -2.49
CA ASP A 478 16.91 -12.75 -3.22
C ASP A 478 15.76 -13.10 -4.18
N LEU A 479 16.00 -14.01 -5.12
CA LEU A 479 14.98 -14.45 -6.08
C LEU A 479 13.78 -15.11 -5.37
N GLU A 480 14.02 -15.76 -4.24
CA GLU A 480 13.00 -16.37 -3.38
C GLU A 480 12.06 -15.31 -2.78
N ASP A 481 12.62 -14.20 -2.31
CA ASP A 481 11.85 -13.08 -1.76
C ASP A 481 11.06 -12.35 -2.85
N LEU A 482 11.63 -12.21 -4.05
CA LEU A 482 10.91 -11.66 -5.20
C LEU A 482 9.64 -12.47 -5.50
N GLU A 483 9.77 -13.79 -5.62
CA GLU A 483 8.64 -14.67 -5.92
C GLU A 483 7.59 -14.63 -4.81
N GLY A 484 8.02 -14.58 -3.55
CA GLY A 484 7.13 -14.44 -2.41
C GLY A 484 6.35 -13.12 -2.41
N VAL A 485 7.00 -11.98 -2.69
CA VAL A 485 6.34 -10.66 -2.68
C VAL A 485 5.29 -10.60 -3.77
N LEU A 486 5.62 -11.06 -4.98
CA LEU A 486 4.68 -11.10 -6.10
C LEU A 486 3.50 -12.05 -5.83
N LEU A 487 3.74 -13.18 -5.14
CA LEU A 487 2.69 -14.11 -4.73
C LEU A 487 1.75 -13.45 -3.71
N VAL A 488 2.28 -12.80 -2.67
CA VAL A 488 1.48 -12.12 -1.65
C VAL A 488 0.66 -10.97 -2.27
N ASP A 489 1.27 -10.16 -3.14
CA ASP A 489 0.59 -9.06 -3.84
C ASP A 489 -0.58 -9.59 -4.70
N THR A 490 -0.37 -10.69 -5.42
CA THR A 490 -1.41 -11.31 -6.25
C THR A 490 -2.51 -11.99 -5.44
N LEU A 491 -2.19 -12.54 -4.26
CA LEU A 491 -3.19 -13.04 -3.30
C LEU A 491 -4.04 -11.89 -2.73
N ALA A 492 -3.44 -10.74 -2.44
CA ALA A 492 -4.16 -9.56 -2.00
C ALA A 492 -5.14 -9.04 -3.07
N LEU A 493 -4.74 -9.04 -4.35
CA LEU A 493 -5.63 -8.72 -5.48
C LEU A 493 -6.82 -9.70 -5.55
N LEU A 494 -6.54 -10.98 -5.35
CA LEU A 494 -7.53 -12.04 -5.41
C LEU A 494 -8.55 -11.94 -4.25
N MET A 495 -8.11 -11.67 -3.02
CA MET A 495 -9.00 -11.38 -1.89
C MET A 495 -9.92 -10.20 -2.18
N ARG A 496 -9.35 -9.08 -2.66
CA ARG A 496 -10.10 -7.89 -3.02
C ARG A 496 -11.13 -8.14 -4.12
N SER A 497 -10.80 -8.97 -5.11
CA SER A 497 -11.74 -9.33 -6.19
C SER A 497 -13.00 -10.02 -5.64
N VAL A 498 -12.86 -10.84 -4.58
CA VAL A 498 -14.00 -11.46 -3.88
C VAL A 498 -14.79 -10.43 -3.09
N GLU A 499 -14.11 -9.53 -2.35
CA GLU A 499 -14.77 -8.46 -1.60
C GLU A 499 -15.58 -7.51 -2.49
N GLU A 500 -15.09 -7.24 -3.71
CA GLU A 500 -15.78 -6.41 -4.71
C GLU A 500 -16.89 -7.17 -5.46
N GLY A 501 -17.02 -8.49 -5.24
CA GLY A 501 -17.99 -9.36 -5.91
C GLY A 501 -17.62 -9.75 -7.34
N ASP A 502 -16.40 -9.47 -7.79
CA ASP A 502 -15.88 -9.85 -9.10
C ASP A 502 -15.27 -11.26 -9.06
N VAL A 503 -16.13 -12.26 -8.90
CA VAL A 503 -15.75 -13.68 -8.90
C VAL A 503 -15.09 -14.10 -10.22
N GLY A 504 -15.40 -13.42 -11.33
CA GLY A 504 -14.80 -13.68 -12.63
C GLY A 504 -13.29 -13.40 -12.63
N SER A 505 -12.92 -12.19 -12.21
CA SER A 505 -11.52 -11.82 -12.01
C SER A 505 -10.82 -12.68 -10.96
N ALA A 506 -11.50 -12.99 -9.84
CA ALA A 506 -10.94 -13.86 -8.81
C ALA A 506 -10.58 -15.25 -9.37
N LYS A 507 -11.46 -15.85 -10.17
CA LYS A 507 -11.23 -17.15 -10.82
C LYS A 507 -10.07 -17.09 -11.83
N GLU A 508 -9.99 -16.03 -12.63
CA GLU A 508 -8.89 -15.85 -13.59
C GLU A 508 -7.55 -15.75 -12.88
N THR A 509 -7.44 -14.87 -11.87
CA THR A 509 -6.23 -14.67 -11.07
C THR A 509 -5.83 -15.95 -10.34
N PHE A 510 -6.78 -16.68 -9.74
CA PHE A 510 -6.49 -17.97 -9.11
C PHE A 510 -5.96 -18.99 -10.12
N GLY A 511 -6.51 -19.01 -11.34
CA GLY A 511 -6.03 -19.88 -12.42
C GLY A 511 -4.58 -19.60 -12.80
N GLN A 512 -4.15 -18.34 -12.77
CA GLN A 512 -2.76 -17.93 -12.99
C GLN A 512 -1.84 -18.33 -11.83
N LEU A 513 -2.34 -18.32 -10.60
CA LEU A 513 -1.58 -18.70 -9.39
C LEU A 513 -1.47 -20.21 -9.18
N LYS A 514 -2.42 -21.01 -9.67
CA LYS A 514 -2.47 -22.47 -9.47
C LYS A 514 -1.14 -23.21 -9.71
N PRO A 515 -0.36 -22.93 -10.77
CA PRO A 515 0.96 -23.54 -10.97
C PRO A 515 1.94 -23.23 -9.84
N TYR A 516 1.97 -21.98 -9.37
CA TYR A 516 2.84 -21.53 -8.28
C TYR A 516 2.43 -22.12 -6.93
N LEU A 517 1.13 -22.17 -6.64
CA LEU A 517 0.60 -22.80 -5.43
C LEU A 517 0.93 -24.30 -5.36
N THR A 518 0.85 -24.99 -6.50
CA THR A 518 1.22 -26.41 -6.59
C THR A 518 2.73 -26.61 -6.37
N ALA A 519 3.54 -25.69 -6.90
CA ALA A 519 4.99 -25.71 -6.73
C ALA A 519 5.40 -25.41 -5.27
N MET A 520 4.67 -24.52 -4.59
CA MET A 520 4.82 -24.25 -3.15
C MET A 520 4.48 -25.47 -2.30
N GLY A 521 3.36 -26.15 -2.58
CA GLY A 521 2.94 -27.36 -1.85
C GLY A 521 3.87 -28.57 -2.04
N THR A 522 4.61 -28.62 -3.15
CA THR A 522 5.59 -29.68 -3.44
C THR A 522 7.02 -29.36 -2.97
N GLY A 523 7.25 -28.15 -2.43
CA GLY A 523 8.58 -27.68 -2.02
C GLY A 523 9.53 -27.41 -3.19
N ALA A 524 8.99 -27.22 -4.41
CA ALA A 524 9.76 -26.88 -5.59
C ALA A 524 10.11 -25.39 -5.65
N VAL A 525 9.30 -24.54 -4.99
CA VAL A 525 9.62 -23.13 -4.74
C VAL A 525 10.23 -23.02 -3.34
N SER A 526 11.40 -22.42 -3.25
CA SER A 526 12.00 -22.04 -1.96
C SER A 526 11.45 -20.66 -1.62
N LEU A 527 10.46 -20.61 -0.73
CA LEU A 527 9.98 -19.37 -0.13
C LEU A 527 10.52 -19.30 1.30
N SER A 528 10.75 -18.10 1.80
CA SER A 528 11.06 -17.93 3.22
C SER A 528 9.90 -18.47 4.08
N PRO A 529 10.18 -19.02 5.28
CA PRO A 529 9.14 -19.58 6.15
C PRO A 529 8.03 -18.57 6.49
N GLU A 530 8.39 -17.30 6.63
CA GLU A 530 7.47 -16.20 6.94
C GLU A 530 6.53 -15.92 5.77
N MET A 531 7.07 -15.78 4.55
CA MET A 531 6.26 -15.53 3.36
C MET A 531 5.37 -16.71 3.03
N LYS A 532 5.85 -17.94 3.27
CA LYS A 532 5.02 -19.14 3.13
C LYS A 532 3.84 -19.11 4.10
N LYS A 533 4.08 -18.77 5.38
CA LYS A 533 3.03 -18.63 6.39
C LYS A 533 2.01 -17.56 5.99
N GLU A 534 2.48 -16.42 5.49
CA GLU A 534 1.63 -15.32 5.02
C GLU A 534 0.79 -15.71 3.80
N ALA A 535 1.38 -16.39 2.82
CA ALA A 535 0.67 -16.88 1.64
C ALA A 535 -0.39 -17.92 2.01
N GLU A 536 -0.07 -18.87 2.90
CA GLU A 536 -1.02 -19.87 3.40
C GLU A 536 -2.19 -19.22 4.16
N ALA A 537 -1.91 -18.22 5.01
CA ALA A 537 -2.95 -17.48 5.73
C ALA A 537 -3.85 -16.66 4.79
N SER A 538 -3.27 -16.00 3.78
CA SER A 538 -4.01 -15.24 2.77
C SER A 538 -4.91 -16.15 1.93
N LEU A 539 -4.40 -17.33 1.53
CA LEU A 539 -5.18 -18.35 0.82
C LEU A 539 -6.32 -18.90 1.66
N SER A 540 -6.08 -19.14 2.95
CA SER A 540 -7.12 -19.63 3.86
C SER A 540 -8.22 -18.59 4.05
N THR A 541 -7.84 -17.32 4.24
CA THR A 541 -8.77 -16.20 4.35
C THR A 541 -9.59 -16.04 3.08
N PHE A 542 -8.96 -16.11 1.91
CA PHE A 542 -9.65 -16.12 0.62
C PHE A 542 -10.63 -17.28 0.49
N ALA A 543 -10.24 -18.49 0.89
CA ALA A 543 -11.10 -19.66 0.81
C ALA A 543 -12.37 -19.48 1.65
N VAL A 544 -12.23 -18.97 2.89
CA VAL A 544 -13.35 -18.65 3.77
C VAL A 544 -14.25 -17.56 3.18
N ALA A 545 -13.66 -16.48 2.65
CA ALA A 545 -14.41 -15.39 2.05
C ALA A 545 -15.23 -15.85 0.83
N LEU A 546 -14.66 -16.73 -0.01
CA LEU A 546 -15.35 -17.25 -1.18
C LEU A 546 -16.48 -18.24 -0.80
N ASP A 547 -16.26 -19.08 0.22
CA ASP A 547 -17.28 -20.00 0.73
C ASP A 547 -18.49 -19.23 1.28
N ALA A 548 -18.25 -18.20 2.09
CA ALA A 548 -19.29 -17.29 2.59
C ALA A 548 -20.03 -16.58 1.44
N TYR A 549 -19.31 -16.14 0.40
CA TYR A 549 -19.93 -15.52 -0.78
C TYR A 549 -20.86 -16.49 -1.54
N GLU A 550 -20.50 -17.77 -1.63
CA GLU A 550 -21.37 -18.78 -2.25
C GLU A 550 -22.63 -19.02 -1.42
N GLU A 551 -22.53 -19.04 -0.09
CA GLU A 551 -23.70 -19.16 0.79
C GLU A 551 -24.67 -17.98 0.64
N ASP A 552 -24.15 -16.76 0.49
CA ASP A 552 -24.96 -15.54 0.42
C ASP A 552 -25.55 -15.28 -0.98
N VAL A 553 -24.74 -15.40 -2.03
CA VAL A 553 -25.11 -14.98 -3.40
C VAL A 553 -25.42 -16.19 -4.30
N GLY A 554 -24.70 -17.29 -4.11
CA GLY A 554 -24.78 -18.50 -4.92
C GLY A 554 -24.31 -18.33 -6.37
N GLY A 555 -24.05 -19.46 -7.03
CA GLY A 555 -23.78 -19.50 -8.47
C GLY A 555 -22.29 -19.40 -8.84
N ILE A 556 -21.40 -19.62 -7.88
CA ILE A 556 -19.98 -19.88 -8.13
C ILE A 556 -19.83 -21.23 -8.83
N ASP A 557 -18.87 -21.32 -9.75
CA ASP A 557 -18.57 -22.56 -10.45
C ASP A 557 -18.14 -23.66 -9.46
N PRO A 558 -18.82 -24.82 -9.40
CA PRO A 558 -18.48 -25.90 -8.47
C PRO A 558 -17.08 -26.47 -8.71
N GLU A 559 -16.52 -26.37 -9.93
CA GLU A 559 -15.12 -26.76 -10.16
C GLU A 559 -14.14 -25.82 -9.46
N PHE A 560 -14.47 -24.53 -9.36
CA PHE A 560 -13.63 -23.53 -8.69
C PHE A 560 -13.64 -23.71 -7.18
N LEU A 561 -14.80 -23.97 -6.57
CA LEU A 561 -14.91 -24.27 -5.14
C LEU A 561 -14.11 -25.52 -4.76
N LYS A 562 -14.13 -26.56 -5.61
CA LYS A 562 -13.37 -27.79 -5.38
C LYS A 562 -11.84 -27.57 -5.42
N ASP A 563 -11.37 -26.65 -6.25
CA ASP A 563 -9.95 -26.30 -6.31
C ASP A 563 -9.49 -25.52 -5.05
N ILE A 564 -10.43 -24.90 -4.33
CA ILE A 564 -10.16 -24.06 -3.14
C ILE A 564 -10.38 -24.82 -1.83
N GLU A 565 -11.20 -25.86 -1.84
CA GLU A 565 -11.47 -26.77 -0.72
C GLU A 565 -10.22 -27.18 0.09
N PRO A 566 -9.04 -27.46 -0.51
CA PRO A 566 -7.83 -27.81 0.24
C PRO A 566 -7.30 -26.71 1.17
N TYR A 567 -7.64 -25.45 0.91
CA TYR A 567 -7.17 -24.27 1.65
C TYR A 567 -8.17 -23.77 2.69
N LEU A 568 -9.39 -24.30 2.70
CA LEU A 568 -10.33 -24.01 3.77
C LEU A 568 -9.72 -24.45 5.11
N PRO A 569 -9.89 -23.66 6.18
CA PRO A 569 -9.52 -24.11 7.50
C PRO A 569 -10.25 -25.42 7.74
N LYS A 570 -9.50 -26.49 8.01
CA LYS A 570 -10.08 -27.80 8.31
C LYS A 570 -11.02 -27.58 9.49
N SER A 571 -12.33 -27.61 9.22
CA SER A 571 -13.43 -27.21 10.10
C SER A 571 -13.08 -27.33 11.58
N ALA A 572 -13.37 -26.29 12.37
CA ALA A 572 -13.09 -26.17 13.79
C ALA A 572 -13.55 -27.36 14.66
N VAL A 573 -14.40 -28.24 14.15
CA VAL A 573 -14.74 -29.53 14.79
C VAL A 573 -13.54 -30.48 14.85
N ALA A 574 -12.53 -30.33 13.99
CA ALA A 574 -11.27 -31.07 14.02
C ALA A 574 -10.09 -30.26 14.59
N ALA A 575 -10.10 -28.93 14.46
CA ALA A 575 -9.06 -28.04 15.01
C ALA A 575 -9.23 -27.75 16.52
N ALA A 576 -10.36 -28.09 17.13
CA ALA A 576 -10.49 -28.26 18.58
C ALA A 576 -9.70 -29.48 19.13
N THR A 577 -8.82 -30.09 18.33
CA THR A 577 -7.61 -30.72 18.88
C THR A 577 -6.53 -29.66 19.07
N VAL A 578 -6.85 -28.66 19.91
CA VAL A 578 -5.80 -28.02 20.71
C VAL A 578 -5.01 -29.16 21.30
N ALA A 579 -3.70 -29.21 21.06
CA ALA A 579 -2.82 -30.28 21.51
C ALA A 579 -3.24 -30.70 22.93
N ALA A 580 -3.96 -31.83 23.02
CA ALA A 580 -4.36 -32.36 24.30
C ALA A 580 -3.05 -32.57 25.04
N LEU A 581 -2.90 -31.96 26.22
CA LEU A 581 -1.73 -32.22 27.07
C LEU A 581 -1.55 -33.73 27.07
N SER A 582 -0.35 -34.20 26.72
CA SER A 582 -0.07 -35.63 26.81
C SER A 582 -0.44 -36.10 28.23
N GLU A 583 -0.86 -37.34 28.39
CA GLU A 583 -1.32 -37.83 29.71
C GLU A 583 -0.28 -37.54 30.81
N GLN A 584 1.01 -37.58 30.46
CA GLN A 584 2.16 -37.24 31.29
C GLN A 584 2.24 -35.74 31.65
N GLU A 585 2.00 -34.83 30.71
CA GLU A 585 1.97 -33.39 30.97
C GLU A 585 0.76 -33.00 31.80
N LEU A 586 -0.39 -33.63 31.55
CA LEU A 586 -1.61 -33.46 32.34
C LEU A 586 -1.37 -33.93 33.79
N ASP A 587 -0.73 -35.08 33.99
CA ASP A 587 -0.31 -35.57 35.31
C ASP A 587 0.61 -34.57 36.01
N THR A 588 1.62 -34.08 35.28
CA THR A 588 2.61 -33.15 35.83
C THR A 588 1.93 -31.87 36.29
N LEU A 589 1.04 -31.31 35.47
CA LEU A 589 0.31 -30.08 35.78
C LEU A 589 -0.65 -30.25 36.97
N VAL A 590 -1.40 -31.36 37.01
CA VAL A 590 -2.29 -31.67 38.15
C VAL A 590 -1.49 -31.85 39.44
N MET A 591 -0.35 -32.55 39.39
CA MET A 591 0.53 -32.71 40.55
C MET A 591 1.13 -31.39 41.02
N GLN A 592 1.48 -30.47 40.12
CA GLN A 592 1.93 -29.13 40.48
C GLN A 592 0.83 -28.34 41.20
N ILE A 593 -0.41 -28.40 40.71
CA ILE A 593 -1.57 -27.76 41.35
C ILE A 593 -1.78 -28.33 42.76
N LEU A 594 -1.76 -29.66 42.91
CA LEU A 594 -1.90 -30.32 44.21
C LEU A 594 -0.79 -29.89 45.17
N ASN A 595 0.47 -29.85 44.71
CA ASN A 595 1.60 -29.41 45.52
C ASN A 595 1.41 -27.95 46.00
N ARG A 596 0.94 -27.04 45.14
CA ARG A 596 0.65 -25.64 45.52
C ARG A 596 -0.48 -25.55 46.55
N ILE A 597 -1.56 -26.31 46.36
CA ILE A 597 -2.69 -26.35 47.31
C ILE A 597 -2.23 -26.89 48.68
N PHE A 598 -1.51 -28.01 48.70
CA PHE A 598 -1.13 -28.71 49.93
C PHE A 598 0.13 -28.18 50.61
N THR A 599 0.82 -27.21 50.00
CA THR A 599 1.86 -26.40 50.67
C THR A 599 1.30 -25.73 51.94
N TYR A 600 0.02 -25.35 51.92
CA TYR A 600 -0.65 -24.74 53.07
C TYR A 600 -1.21 -25.78 54.04
N LYS A 601 -1.05 -25.56 55.35
CA LYS A 601 -1.55 -26.47 56.40
C LYS A 601 -3.01 -26.19 56.82
N LEU A 602 -3.47 -24.95 56.68
CA LEU A 602 -4.80 -24.54 57.13
C LEU A 602 -5.87 -24.73 56.03
N PRO A 603 -7.07 -25.27 56.35
CA PRO A 603 -8.12 -25.51 55.36
C PRO A 603 -8.52 -24.29 54.54
N ARG A 604 -8.62 -23.12 55.19
CA ARG A 604 -9.01 -21.86 54.52
C ARG A 604 -7.98 -21.39 53.50
N SER A 605 -6.69 -21.55 53.82
CA SER A 605 -5.60 -21.20 52.90
C SER A 605 -5.56 -22.12 51.68
N ARG A 606 -5.83 -23.42 51.86
CA ARG A 606 -5.94 -24.37 50.75
C ARG A 606 -7.11 -24.05 49.83
N TRP A 607 -8.25 -23.64 50.39
CA TRP A 607 -9.40 -23.20 49.62
C TRP A 607 -9.09 -21.92 48.82
N ASN A 608 -8.47 -20.91 49.43
CA ASN A 608 -8.05 -19.70 48.70
C ASN A 608 -7.09 -20.05 47.54
N GLN A 609 -6.13 -20.94 47.77
CA GLN A 609 -5.22 -21.38 46.72
C GLN A 609 -5.98 -22.11 45.60
N LEU A 610 -6.90 -23.03 45.93
CA LEU A 610 -7.72 -23.71 44.93
C LEU A 610 -8.51 -22.73 44.07
N MET A 611 -9.11 -21.69 44.66
CA MET A 611 -9.83 -20.66 43.91
C MET A 611 -8.93 -19.84 42.99
N LEU A 612 -7.67 -19.59 43.39
CA LEU A 612 -6.68 -18.95 42.52
C LEU A 612 -6.29 -19.85 41.35
N GLU A 613 -6.12 -21.15 41.59
CA GLU A 613 -5.83 -22.12 40.53
C GLU A 613 -7.00 -22.23 39.55
N PHE A 614 -8.25 -22.25 40.03
CA PHE A 614 -9.44 -22.23 39.16
C PHE A 614 -9.45 -21.01 38.25
N ARG A 615 -9.23 -19.80 38.80
CA ARG A 615 -9.12 -18.58 37.98
C ARG A 615 -7.96 -18.62 36.98
N SER A 616 -6.84 -19.25 37.33
CA SER A 616 -5.72 -19.40 36.41
C SER A 616 -5.97 -20.42 35.30
N LEU A 617 -6.94 -21.31 35.49
CA LEU A 617 -7.37 -22.29 34.49
C LEU A 617 -8.47 -21.76 33.58
N ASP A 618 -9.05 -20.59 33.87
CA ASP A 618 -10.08 -19.98 33.03
C ASP A 618 -9.52 -19.66 31.64
N GLY A 619 -10.23 -20.13 30.60
CA GLY A 619 -9.78 -20.00 29.22
C GLY A 619 -8.73 -21.02 28.79
N HIS A 620 -8.26 -21.91 29.69
CA HIS A 620 -7.30 -22.94 29.33
C HIS A 620 -7.96 -24.01 28.43
N PRO A 621 -7.33 -24.42 27.31
CA PRO A 621 -7.95 -25.34 26.35
C PRO A 621 -8.28 -26.71 26.95
N ASN A 622 -7.43 -27.20 27.86
CA ASN A 622 -7.63 -28.47 28.58
C ASN A 622 -8.31 -28.31 29.97
N GLN A 623 -8.97 -27.18 30.25
CA GLN A 623 -9.58 -26.88 31.57
C GLN A 623 -10.50 -28.02 32.06
N ALA A 624 -11.37 -28.55 31.21
CA ALA A 624 -12.25 -29.66 31.56
C ALA A 624 -11.50 -30.95 31.93
N GLN A 625 -10.43 -31.29 31.20
CA GLN A 625 -9.64 -32.50 31.48
C GLN A 625 -8.85 -32.36 32.79
N ILE A 626 -8.28 -31.18 33.03
CA ILE A 626 -7.56 -30.85 34.27
C ILE A 626 -8.52 -30.94 35.46
N LEU A 627 -9.71 -30.34 35.37
CA LEU A 627 -10.72 -30.40 36.44
C LEU A 627 -11.20 -31.85 36.70
N ARG A 628 -11.37 -32.68 35.66
CA ARG A 628 -11.79 -34.10 35.82
C ARG A 628 -10.75 -34.88 36.60
N LYS A 629 -9.47 -34.66 36.30
CA LYS A 629 -8.34 -35.32 36.96
C LYS A 629 -8.13 -34.79 38.38
N LEU A 630 -8.25 -33.48 38.58
CA LEU A 630 -8.19 -32.84 39.89
C LEU A 630 -9.30 -33.34 40.83
N TYR A 631 -10.51 -33.58 40.31
CA TYR A 631 -11.61 -34.16 41.09
C TYR A 631 -11.28 -35.56 41.62
N ARG A 632 -10.59 -36.40 40.82
CA ARG A 632 -10.17 -37.75 41.20
C ARG A 632 -9.03 -37.76 42.22
N GLU A 633 -8.09 -36.83 42.08
CA GLU A 633 -6.87 -36.78 42.91
C GLU A 633 -7.06 -36.00 44.23
N LEU A 634 -8.07 -35.14 44.33
CA LEU A 634 -8.38 -34.43 45.57
C LEU A 634 -9.05 -35.37 46.59
N PRO A 635 -8.72 -35.27 47.90
CA PRO A 635 -9.35 -36.10 48.92
C PRO A 635 -10.86 -35.82 49.03
N GLU A 636 -11.67 -36.87 48.97
CA GLU A 636 -13.15 -36.83 48.94
C GLU A 636 -13.77 -36.03 50.10
N ASN A 637 -13.12 -36.02 51.27
CA ASN A 637 -13.61 -35.37 52.48
C ASN A 637 -13.25 -33.87 52.60
N GLY A 638 -12.89 -33.21 51.49
CA GLY A 638 -12.38 -31.83 51.53
C GLY A 638 -12.71 -30.98 50.30
N LEU A 639 -11.67 -30.61 49.56
CA LEU A 639 -11.71 -29.61 48.48
C LEU A 639 -12.35 -30.12 47.19
N ALA A 640 -12.46 -31.44 47.02
CA ALA A 640 -13.03 -32.06 45.82
C ALA A 640 -14.47 -31.59 45.53
N ARG A 641 -15.25 -31.27 46.58
CA ARG A 641 -16.65 -30.81 46.45
C ARG A 641 -16.83 -29.47 45.70
N TYR A 642 -15.76 -28.71 45.51
CA TYR A 642 -15.79 -27.42 44.80
C TYR A 642 -15.48 -27.55 43.31
N VAL A 643 -14.98 -28.70 42.86
CA VAL A 643 -14.71 -28.95 41.44
C VAL A 643 -16.03 -29.10 40.63
N PRO A 644 -17.09 -29.76 41.13
CA PRO A 644 -18.36 -29.85 40.41
C PRO A 644 -19.02 -28.49 40.14
N SER A 645 -18.99 -27.54 41.08
CA SER A 645 -19.53 -26.20 40.85
C SER A 645 -18.77 -25.44 39.77
N GLU A 646 -17.47 -25.72 39.62
CA GLU A 646 -16.65 -25.15 38.57
C GLU A 646 -16.91 -25.79 37.20
N PHE A 647 -17.24 -27.09 37.18
CA PHE A 647 -17.75 -27.76 36.00
C PHE A 647 -19.07 -27.17 35.51
N GLU A 648 -19.99 -26.88 36.44
CA GLU A 648 -21.27 -26.26 36.12
C GLU A 648 -21.06 -24.86 35.53
N ARG A 649 -20.19 -24.04 36.13
CA ARG A 649 -19.80 -22.73 35.59
C ARG A 649 -19.22 -22.83 34.17
N LEU A 650 -18.27 -23.74 33.95
CA LEU A 650 -17.68 -23.95 32.62
C LEU A 650 -18.73 -24.38 31.59
N ARG A 651 -19.70 -25.22 31.99
CA ARG A 651 -20.79 -25.69 31.13
C ARG A 651 -21.75 -24.56 30.77
N GLU A 652 -22.03 -23.65 31.69
CA GLU A 652 -22.82 -22.45 31.45
C GLU A 652 -22.11 -21.46 30.52
N GLU A 653 -20.79 -21.32 30.63
CA GLU A 653 -19.97 -20.42 29.80
C GLU A 653 -19.78 -20.93 28.36
N LYS A 654 -19.65 -22.26 28.14
CA LYS A 654 -19.35 -22.85 26.81
C LYS A 654 -20.55 -23.41 26.05
N GLY A 655 -21.73 -23.46 26.65
CA GLY A 655 -22.93 -24.03 26.01
C GLY A 655 -22.90 -25.57 25.94
N THR A 656 -24.09 -26.17 25.93
CA THR A 656 -24.28 -27.61 26.17
C THR A 656 -23.74 -28.55 25.10
N GLU A 657 -23.40 -28.06 23.90
CA GLU A 657 -23.11 -28.91 22.73
C GLU A 657 -21.62 -29.33 22.60
N GLU A 658 -20.67 -28.61 23.21
CA GLU A 658 -19.23 -28.93 23.07
C GLU A 658 -18.70 -29.99 24.06
N LEU A 659 -19.43 -30.30 25.14
CA LEU A 659 -18.89 -31.12 26.25
C LEU A 659 -19.35 -32.59 26.27
N GLU A 660 -20.33 -32.98 25.45
CA GLU A 660 -20.88 -34.35 25.42
C GLU A 660 -20.08 -35.33 24.53
N GLY A 661 -19.04 -34.86 23.83
CA GLY A 661 -18.19 -35.68 22.95
C GLY A 661 -17.30 -36.74 23.63
N GLY A 662 -17.36 -36.90 24.96
CA GLY A 662 -16.61 -37.91 25.69
C GLY A 662 -17.43 -38.49 26.84
N GLN A 663 -17.93 -39.71 26.64
CA GLN A 663 -18.86 -40.46 27.51
C GLN A 663 -18.51 -40.40 29.02
N LEU A 664 -19.58 -40.36 29.82
CA LEU A 664 -19.63 -40.40 31.30
C LEU A 664 -18.83 -41.53 31.95
#